data_AF-A0A2P8EUE9-F1
#
_entry.id   AF-A0A2P8EUE9-F1
#
_cell.length_a   1.000
_cell.length_b   1.000
_cell.length_c   1.000
_cell.angle_alpha   90.00
_cell.angle_beta   90.00
_cell.angle_gamma   90.00
#
_symmetry.space_group_name_H-M   'P 1'
#
loop_
_entity.id
_entity.type
_entity.pdbx_description
1 polymer ?
#
loop_
_entity_poly.entity_id
_entity_poly.type
_entity_poly.pdbx_seq_one_letter_code
_entity_poly.pdbx_strand_id
1 'polypeptide(L)'
;MTKKNGNRRNGNQGSQGQTASAANAPQSLEKLRPVWSASFENASKVYQSCNIDLDIKVDQEWLCTVLDRLQQNEDASLVAKWIERFADVCKELGKYQEKLNEEYAQRWEQANQLGEENAVERQRLKDEVERLEVNLAESDQRQSELETAELELAKNKSELLDKERALRRRELNAEAGFVEQNELALKQVEEHQRELLRQKESDLEEIRDQQRHLLEEVKQAERALKEVKHSSLEAEADRVRQLEEKELELRQLKAKFSRDRTRLDLDWAELKASESALNDQVASTVEAERAGFEVEIAKVSAQRDKAWEKLHKLQERLHDLEELTSVLGERAPTEILSALDNLKDENCDLRRQLEVADTAELRADNQYLRDKVSDLERDIAAIRPELDAARRELSVKRVAATELEAVAREKRVLEYHKNTLSVHIDDLESRIDQLTNAQKANNAFPAMSLMDSEREYQASTELEHIPNLKDFAHELQYRIARAEKHVELFYSVEDIRLLLGGLAMSQLHVFQGISGTGKTSLAKAFTKAMGGFCTDIAVQAGWRDRDDLLGHFNAFERRFYEKDCLQALYQAQTPRWKDTCNVILLDEMNLSRPEQYFAEFLSALEKNNPDERLISLSETALPGAPAMLRNGRQIWVPDNVWFIGTANHDETTNELADKTYDRSHVMTLPKQDHRFEIKDYGPASYSFRSLQDAFGKACKDHSDSVRSLLQELTANDFTSRLESDFGLGWGNRFEKQALRFIPVMLAAGASKGEALDHLLMSRVMRQGKVTGRFDVTADAIRNLMDALGTFWDQSGLEGLPEKSLELMEKDIKRKEVGF
;
A
#
# COMPACT_ATOMS: atom_id res chain seq x y z
N MET A 1 -9.33 67.28 31.11
CA MET A 1 -9.27 68.66 30.59
C MET A 1 -9.54 69.65 31.73
N THR A 2 -8.84 70.78 31.72
CA THR A 2 -8.59 71.75 32.80
C THR A 2 -9.62 72.90 32.92
N LYS A 3 -9.79 73.42 34.16
CA LYS A 3 -9.96 74.84 34.64
C LYS A 3 -11.13 74.96 35.65
N LYS A 4 -11.06 75.40 36.93
CA LYS A 4 -10.34 76.42 37.76
C LYS A 4 -10.98 77.83 37.82
N ASN A 5 -11.26 78.27 39.06
CA ASN A 5 -11.42 79.63 39.65
C ASN A 5 -12.72 80.43 39.36
N GLY A 6 -13.28 81.29 40.23
CA GLY A 6 -12.93 81.81 41.57
C GLY A 6 -13.39 83.29 41.75
N ASN A 7 -13.49 83.77 43.01
CA ASN A 7 -13.61 85.17 43.55
C ASN A 7 -15.01 85.85 43.68
N ARG A 8 -15.30 86.83 44.58
CA ARG A 8 -14.87 87.30 45.94
C ARG A 8 -15.46 88.72 46.19
N ARG A 9 -15.96 89.02 47.43
CA ARG A 9 -15.94 90.33 48.20
C ARG A 9 -16.64 91.58 47.58
N ASN A 10 -17.00 92.70 48.25
CA ASN A 10 -16.74 93.32 49.57
C ASN A 10 -17.85 94.39 49.86
N GLY A 11 -18.00 94.85 51.12
CA GLY A 11 -18.90 95.95 51.52
C GLY A 11 -18.24 97.35 51.62
N ASN A 12 -19.02 98.38 52.02
CA ASN A 12 -18.80 99.34 53.16
C ASN A 12 -19.45 100.75 52.97
N GLN A 13 -20.11 101.27 54.04
CA GLN A 13 -20.25 102.65 54.60
C GLN A 13 -20.58 103.95 53.80
N GLY A 14 -21.43 104.83 54.39
CA GLY A 14 -21.02 106.25 54.70
C GLY A 14 -21.92 107.48 54.35
N SER A 15 -22.62 108.03 55.37
CA SER A 15 -22.74 109.46 55.84
C SER A 15 -23.29 110.68 55.04
N GLN A 16 -24.19 111.44 55.72
CA GLN A 16 -24.37 112.92 55.91
C GLN A 16 -24.56 113.85 54.68
N GLY A 17 -25.42 114.88 54.62
CA GLY A 17 -26.11 115.74 55.59
C GLY A 17 -25.63 117.19 55.47
N GLN A 18 -26.48 118.17 55.07
CA GLN A 18 -26.24 119.61 55.31
C GLN A 18 -27.50 120.48 55.14
N THR A 19 -27.57 121.53 55.96
CA THR A 19 -28.71 122.38 56.34
C THR A 19 -28.45 123.88 56.08
N ALA A 20 -29.55 124.66 56.07
CA ALA A 20 -29.73 125.99 56.72
C ALA A 20 -29.87 127.28 55.85
N SER A 21 -31.11 127.83 55.82
CA SER A 21 -31.61 129.17 56.29
C SER A 21 -30.70 130.43 56.24
N ALA A 22 -31.14 131.69 56.15
CA ALA A 22 -32.40 132.44 55.98
C ALA A 22 -32.06 133.96 56.09
N ALA A 23 -32.94 134.89 55.64
CA ALA A 23 -33.18 136.20 56.30
C ALA A 23 -34.34 137.00 55.63
N ASN A 24 -35.14 137.68 56.47
CA ASN A 24 -36.45 138.32 56.24
C ASN A 24 -36.42 139.84 55.96
N ALA A 25 -37.52 140.36 55.39
CA ALA A 25 -38.12 141.67 55.71
C ALA A 25 -39.66 141.66 55.51
N PRO A 26 -40.50 142.35 56.33
CA PRO A 26 -41.96 142.13 56.40
C PRO A 26 -42.79 143.25 55.70
N GLN A 27 -43.86 142.92 54.96
CA GLN A 27 -44.85 143.92 54.51
C GLN A 27 -46.30 143.37 54.42
N SER A 28 -47.20 144.06 55.16
CA SER A 28 -48.67 144.22 55.02
C SER A 28 -49.61 142.99 54.96
N LEU A 29 -50.42 142.82 56.03
CA LEU A 29 -51.41 141.75 56.26
C LEU A 29 -52.57 141.66 55.22
N GLU A 30 -52.83 142.70 54.42
CA GLU A 30 -53.93 142.67 53.42
C GLU A 30 -53.68 141.68 52.27
N LYS A 31 -52.40 141.37 51.95
CA LYS A 31 -52.05 140.41 50.89
C LYS A 31 -52.28 138.94 51.27
N LEU A 32 -52.51 138.65 52.55
CA LEU A 32 -52.70 137.28 53.05
C LEU A 32 -54.15 136.78 52.94
N ARG A 33 -55.10 137.68 52.61
CA ARG A 33 -56.54 137.38 52.53
C ARG A 33 -56.92 136.26 51.54
N PRO A 34 -56.44 136.23 50.27
CA PRO A 34 -56.77 135.14 49.34
C PRO A 34 -56.04 133.83 49.67
N VAL A 35 -54.86 133.91 50.30
CA VAL A 35 -54.10 132.72 50.72
C VAL A 35 -54.84 131.99 51.84
N TRP A 36 -55.45 132.74 52.78
CA TRP A 36 -56.19 132.15 53.88
C TRP A 36 -57.51 131.53 53.41
N SER A 37 -58.27 132.18 52.52
CA SER A 37 -59.51 131.57 52.00
C SER A 37 -59.23 130.27 51.23
N ALA A 38 -58.20 130.26 50.37
CA ALA A 38 -57.81 129.06 49.62
C ALA A 38 -57.32 127.92 50.53
N SER A 39 -56.68 128.25 51.65
CA SER A 39 -56.19 127.26 52.62
C SER A 39 -57.35 126.58 53.38
N PHE A 40 -58.37 127.34 53.77
CA PHE A 40 -59.57 126.78 54.40
C PHE A 40 -60.41 125.95 53.42
N GLU A 41 -60.53 126.36 52.15
CA GLU A 41 -61.17 125.53 51.12
C GLU A 41 -60.42 124.22 50.84
N ASN A 42 -59.08 124.26 50.79
CA ASN A 42 -58.29 123.03 50.61
C ASN A 42 -58.42 122.08 51.81
N ALA A 43 -58.46 122.62 53.03
CA ALA A 43 -58.71 121.82 54.22
C ALA A 43 -60.10 121.14 54.14
N SER A 44 -61.13 121.86 53.70
CA SER A 44 -62.48 121.30 53.52
C SER A 44 -62.50 120.16 52.49
N LYS A 45 -61.80 120.29 51.35
CA LYS A 45 -61.70 119.23 50.33
C LYS A 45 -60.97 117.97 50.82
N VAL A 46 -59.89 118.11 51.59
CA VAL A 46 -59.17 116.97 52.18
C VAL A 46 -60.09 116.20 53.12
N TYR A 47 -60.89 116.89 53.94
CA TYR A 47 -61.82 116.23 54.87
C TYR A 47 -63.04 115.61 54.20
N GLN A 48 -63.57 116.20 53.12
CA GLN A 48 -64.63 115.58 52.32
C GLN A 48 -64.18 114.24 51.69
N SER A 49 -62.91 114.11 51.30
CA SER A 49 -62.36 112.84 50.79
C SER A 49 -62.27 111.73 51.85
N CYS A 50 -62.29 112.11 53.14
CA CYS A 50 -62.35 111.21 54.28
C CYS A 50 -63.79 110.94 54.76
N ASN A 51 -64.80 111.34 53.98
CA ASN A 51 -66.23 111.14 54.27
C ASN A 51 -66.71 111.85 55.56
N ILE A 52 -66.10 112.99 55.91
CA ILE A 52 -66.47 113.84 57.07
C ILE A 52 -66.72 115.28 56.56
N ASP A 53 -67.95 115.77 56.69
CA ASP A 53 -68.33 117.12 56.23
C ASP A 53 -67.88 118.21 57.20
N LEU A 54 -66.84 118.97 56.81
CA LEU A 54 -66.42 120.20 57.48
C LEU A 54 -66.54 121.37 56.48
N ASP A 55 -67.75 121.94 56.34
CA ASP A 55 -68.04 123.07 55.43
C ASP A 55 -67.77 124.41 56.11
N ILE A 56 -66.49 124.76 56.30
CA ILE A 56 -66.08 126.07 56.83
C ILE A 56 -66.11 127.09 55.68
N LYS A 57 -67.29 127.65 55.38
CA LYS A 57 -67.45 128.80 54.46
C LYS A 57 -67.15 130.10 55.19
N VAL A 58 -65.98 130.68 54.93
CA VAL A 58 -65.57 131.94 55.55
C VAL A 58 -65.96 133.10 54.63
N ASP A 59 -66.98 133.86 55.04
CA ASP A 59 -67.45 135.03 54.30
C ASP A 59 -66.41 136.16 54.38
N GLN A 60 -66.12 136.81 53.24
CA GLN A 60 -64.99 137.74 53.15
C GLN A 60 -65.16 138.97 54.07
N GLU A 61 -66.38 139.40 54.36
CA GLU A 61 -66.68 140.50 55.28
C GLU A 61 -66.42 140.16 56.76
N TRP A 62 -66.61 138.89 57.15
CA TRP A 62 -66.29 138.41 58.50
C TRP A 62 -64.78 138.38 58.74
N LEU A 63 -64.00 137.94 57.76
CA LEU A 63 -62.53 138.02 57.81
C LEU A 63 -62.03 139.45 57.95
N CYS A 64 -62.69 140.43 57.32
CA CYS A 64 -62.35 141.85 57.47
C CYS A 64 -62.57 142.37 58.89
N THR A 65 -63.72 142.07 59.49
CA THR A 65 -64.02 142.52 60.87
C THR A 65 -63.11 141.87 61.90
N VAL A 66 -62.69 140.62 61.69
CA VAL A 66 -61.72 139.93 62.54
C VAL A 66 -60.31 140.53 62.38
N LEU A 67 -59.90 140.86 61.15
CA LEU A 67 -58.61 141.50 60.87
C LEU A 67 -58.54 142.94 61.43
N ASP A 68 -59.62 143.71 61.34
CA ASP A 68 -59.70 145.06 61.92
C ASP A 68 -59.68 145.04 63.45
N ARG A 69 -60.34 144.05 64.09
CA ARG A 69 -60.24 143.86 65.55
C ARG A 69 -58.86 143.39 66.00
N LEU A 70 -58.18 142.58 65.19
CA LEU A 70 -56.81 142.12 65.47
C LEU A 70 -55.78 143.23 65.27
N GLN A 71 -55.98 144.20 64.37
CA GLN A 71 -55.09 145.36 64.21
C GLN A 71 -55.02 146.24 65.47
N GLN A 72 -56.03 146.20 66.35
CA GLN A 72 -56.03 146.97 67.60
C GLN A 72 -55.33 146.26 68.78
N ASN A 73 -54.89 145.01 68.62
CA ASN A 73 -54.11 144.27 69.63
C ASN A 73 -52.76 143.81 69.05
N GLU A 74 -51.69 143.82 69.84
CA GLU A 74 -50.32 143.43 69.41
C GLU A 74 -50.20 141.94 68.96
N ASP A 75 -51.26 141.14 69.08
CA ASP A 75 -51.29 139.70 68.79
C ASP A 75 -51.55 139.33 67.31
N ALA A 76 -51.77 140.30 66.42
CA ALA A 76 -52.09 140.03 65.00
C ALA A 76 -51.02 139.22 64.24
N SER A 77 -49.73 139.35 64.60
CA SER A 77 -48.66 138.61 63.92
C SER A 77 -48.61 137.12 64.29
N LEU A 78 -49.07 136.77 65.50
CA LEU A 78 -49.10 135.39 66.00
C LEU A 78 -50.18 134.58 65.29
N VAL A 79 -51.37 135.17 65.12
CA VAL A 79 -52.49 134.52 64.42
C VAL A 79 -52.15 134.28 62.95
N ALA A 80 -51.50 135.25 62.29
CA ALA A 80 -51.10 135.10 60.89
C ALA A 80 -50.10 133.96 60.68
N LYS A 81 -49.08 133.85 61.55
CA LYS A 81 -48.13 132.73 61.54
C LYS A 81 -48.79 131.38 61.83
N TRP A 82 -49.83 131.36 62.67
CA TRP A 82 -50.54 130.12 62.96
C TRP A 82 -51.35 129.62 61.76
N ILE A 83 -52.03 130.53 61.04
CA ILE A 83 -52.82 130.16 59.85
C ILE A 83 -51.92 129.73 58.69
N GLU A 84 -50.77 130.38 58.47
CA GLU A 84 -49.78 129.89 57.49
C GLU A 84 -49.27 128.50 57.85
N ARG A 85 -48.94 128.24 59.13
CA ARG A 85 -48.55 126.89 59.58
C ARG A 85 -49.68 125.88 59.41
N PHE A 86 -50.93 126.27 59.64
CA PHE A 86 -52.08 125.39 59.42
C PHE A 86 -52.26 125.03 57.95
N ALA A 87 -52.11 126.00 57.04
CA ALA A 87 -52.16 125.78 55.60
C ALA A 87 -51.06 124.81 55.11
N ASP A 88 -49.83 124.98 55.61
CA ASP A 88 -48.72 124.08 55.30
C ASP A 88 -48.99 122.66 55.79
N VAL A 89 -49.56 122.50 56.99
CA VAL A 89 -49.94 121.19 57.54
C VAL A 89 -51.02 120.52 56.68
N CYS A 90 -52.06 121.25 56.25
CA CYS A 90 -53.10 120.69 55.38
C CYS A 90 -52.54 120.26 54.02
N LYS A 91 -51.59 121.04 53.45
CA LYS A 91 -50.95 120.71 52.17
C LYS A 91 -50.05 119.48 52.28
N GLU A 92 -49.31 119.34 53.39
CA GLU A 92 -48.50 118.15 53.66
C GLU A 92 -49.38 116.91 53.93
N LEU A 93 -50.53 117.07 54.59
CA LEU A 93 -51.50 115.98 54.77
C LEU A 93 -52.08 115.46 53.45
N GLY A 94 -52.45 116.35 52.52
CA GLY A 94 -52.92 115.95 51.19
C GLY A 94 -51.87 115.17 50.39
N LYS A 95 -50.62 115.65 50.38
CA LYS A 95 -49.50 114.94 49.74
C LYS A 95 -49.22 113.59 50.41
N TYR A 96 -49.35 113.51 51.72
CA TYR A 96 -49.15 112.27 52.46
C TYR A 96 -50.22 111.24 52.08
N GLN A 97 -51.48 111.65 51.92
CA GLN A 97 -52.58 110.78 51.51
C GLN A 97 -52.43 110.28 50.07
N GLU A 98 -52.04 111.14 49.12
CA GLU A 98 -51.76 110.72 47.73
C GLU A 98 -50.61 109.70 47.68
N LYS A 99 -49.52 109.96 48.39
CA LYS A 99 -48.41 109.00 48.51
C LYS A 99 -48.84 107.68 49.14
N LEU A 100 -49.69 107.73 50.17
CA LEU A 100 -50.18 106.52 50.83
C LEU A 100 -51.03 105.67 49.85
N ASN A 101 -51.89 106.31 49.07
CA ASN A 101 -52.72 105.63 48.07
C ASN A 101 -51.88 105.04 46.93
N GLU A 102 -50.86 105.75 46.45
CA GLU A 102 -49.89 105.21 45.50
C GLU A 102 -49.12 104.01 46.08
N GLU A 103 -48.67 104.08 47.33
CA GLU A 103 -48.04 102.95 48.02
C GLU A 103 -48.98 101.76 48.16
N TYR A 104 -50.27 101.98 48.50
CA TYR A 104 -51.25 100.91 48.59
C TYR A 104 -51.54 100.26 47.24
N ALA A 105 -51.67 101.05 46.16
CA ALA A 105 -51.87 100.53 44.81
C ALA A 105 -50.66 99.68 44.37
N GLN A 106 -49.44 100.17 44.59
CA GLN A 106 -48.20 99.44 44.27
C GLN A 106 -48.08 98.15 45.10
N ARG A 107 -48.38 98.18 46.39
CA ARG A 107 -48.36 96.97 47.24
C ARG A 107 -49.43 95.96 46.82
N TRP A 108 -50.61 96.42 46.41
CA TRP A 108 -51.67 95.55 45.93
C TRP A 108 -51.30 94.86 44.61
N GLU A 109 -50.72 95.61 43.69
CA GLU A 109 -50.27 95.08 42.39
C GLU A 109 -49.11 94.08 42.55
N GLN A 110 -48.15 94.37 43.44
CA GLN A 110 -47.09 93.42 43.82
C GLN A 110 -47.65 92.16 44.48
N ALA A 111 -48.62 92.29 45.39
CA ALA A 111 -49.24 91.14 46.05
C ALA A 111 -50.03 90.27 45.05
N ASN A 112 -50.68 90.87 44.06
CA ASN A 112 -51.42 90.14 43.04
C ASN A 112 -50.48 89.39 42.08
N GLN A 113 -49.38 90.03 41.65
CA GLN A 113 -48.34 89.39 40.84
C GLN A 113 -47.70 88.19 41.57
N LEU A 114 -47.34 88.36 42.85
CA LEU A 114 -46.85 87.25 43.69
C LEU A 114 -47.89 86.14 43.85
N GLY A 115 -49.18 86.47 43.88
CA GLY A 115 -50.27 85.50 43.93
C GLY A 115 -50.37 84.66 42.65
N GLU A 116 -50.28 85.30 41.48
CA GLU A 116 -50.28 84.63 40.18
C GLU A 116 -49.02 83.76 39.99
N GLU A 117 -47.84 84.25 40.36
CA GLU A 117 -46.59 83.50 40.32
C GLU A 117 -46.64 82.25 41.20
N ASN A 118 -47.15 82.38 42.44
CA ASN A 118 -47.33 81.24 43.34
C ASN A 118 -48.38 80.24 42.83
N ALA A 119 -49.42 80.69 42.13
CA ALA A 119 -50.41 79.79 41.54
C ALA A 119 -49.80 78.95 40.41
N VAL A 120 -48.97 79.56 39.56
CA VAL A 120 -48.24 78.88 38.49
C VAL A 120 -47.22 77.89 39.07
N GLU A 121 -46.46 78.28 40.10
CA GLU A 121 -45.52 77.36 40.77
C GLU A 121 -46.23 76.18 41.41
N ARG A 122 -47.36 76.40 42.09
CA ARG A 122 -48.16 75.31 42.68
C ARG A 122 -48.65 74.33 41.63
N GLN A 123 -49.00 74.81 40.44
CA GLN A 123 -49.44 73.95 39.35
C GLN A 123 -48.27 73.15 38.76
N ARG A 124 -47.11 73.78 38.56
CA ARG A 124 -45.88 73.06 38.17
C ARG A 124 -45.48 71.97 39.16
N LEU A 125 -45.50 72.28 40.46
CA LEU A 125 -45.17 71.31 41.51
C LEU A 125 -46.16 70.13 41.54
N LYS A 126 -47.45 70.36 41.27
CA LYS A 126 -48.42 69.28 41.13
C LYS A 126 -48.13 68.37 39.94
N ASP A 127 -47.87 68.97 38.77
CA ASP A 127 -47.51 68.20 37.57
C ASP A 127 -46.21 67.40 37.78
N GLU A 128 -45.26 67.96 38.54
CA GLU A 128 -44.00 67.29 38.87
C GLU A 128 -44.19 66.13 39.87
N VAL A 129 -45.06 66.29 40.87
CA VAL A 129 -45.45 65.21 41.78
C VAL A 129 -46.15 64.08 41.03
N GLU A 130 -47.12 64.38 40.15
CA GLU A 130 -47.81 63.36 39.35
C GLU A 130 -46.82 62.60 38.44
N ARG A 131 -45.85 63.30 37.84
CA ARG A 131 -44.79 62.65 37.05
C ARG A 131 -43.90 61.75 37.90
N LEU A 132 -43.54 62.19 39.10
CA LEU A 132 -42.72 61.39 40.02
C LEU A 132 -43.48 60.15 40.52
N GLU A 133 -44.78 60.25 40.75
CA GLU A 133 -45.64 59.10 41.12
C GLU A 133 -45.72 58.07 40.01
N VAL A 134 -45.87 58.49 38.74
CA VAL A 134 -45.82 57.58 37.59
C VAL A 134 -44.45 56.92 37.46
N ASN A 135 -43.36 57.68 37.62
CA ASN A 135 -42.00 57.13 37.56
C ASN A 135 -41.72 56.14 38.71
N LEU A 136 -42.26 56.39 39.90
CA LEU A 136 -42.15 55.48 41.04
C LEU A 136 -42.89 54.17 40.75
N ALA A 137 -44.12 54.24 40.22
CA ALA A 137 -44.89 53.07 39.83
C ALA A 137 -44.21 52.25 38.72
N GLU A 138 -43.61 52.91 37.72
CA GLU A 138 -42.80 52.22 36.70
C GLU A 138 -41.55 51.56 37.30
N SER A 139 -40.90 52.21 38.26
CA SER A 139 -39.71 51.67 38.95
C SER A 139 -40.07 50.45 39.79
N ASP A 140 -41.19 50.49 40.51
CA ASP A 140 -41.68 49.37 41.32
C ASP A 140 -42.07 48.18 40.42
N GLN A 141 -42.71 48.45 39.28
CA GLN A 141 -43.00 47.41 38.30
C GLN A 141 -41.72 46.76 37.76
N ARG A 142 -40.72 47.56 37.37
CA ARG A 142 -39.41 47.04 36.93
C ARG A 142 -38.68 46.25 38.02
N GLN A 143 -38.78 46.65 39.29
CA GLN A 143 -38.23 45.88 40.41
C GLN A 143 -38.93 44.52 40.54
N SER A 144 -40.26 44.47 40.44
CA SER A 144 -40.99 43.19 40.48
C SER A 144 -40.67 42.26 39.30
N GLU A 145 -40.45 42.81 38.10
CA GLU A 145 -40.03 42.06 36.92
C GLU A 145 -38.59 41.54 37.06
N LEU A 146 -37.70 42.32 37.70
CA LEU A 146 -36.34 41.89 38.04
C LEU A 146 -36.34 40.76 39.08
N GLU A 147 -37.15 40.87 40.14
CA GLU A 147 -37.25 39.83 41.16
C GLU A 147 -37.79 38.50 40.59
N THR A 148 -38.77 38.56 39.68
CA THR A 148 -39.28 37.35 39.00
C THR A 148 -38.22 36.75 38.07
N ALA A 149 -37.50 37.57 37.32
CA ALA A 149 -36.38 37.12 36.48
C ALA A 149 -35.23 36.53 37.31
N GLU A 150 -34.90 37.09 38.47
CA GLU A 150 -33.89 36.54 39.39
C GLU A 150 -34.31 35.19 39.97
N LEU A 151 -35.59 35.00 40.29
CA LEU A 151 -36.14 33.71 40.74
C LEU A 151 -36.09 32.66 39.63
N GLU A 152 -36.45 33.01 38.39
CA GLU A 152 -36.34 32.11 37.24
C GLU A 152 -34.89 31.75 36.94
N LEU A 153 -33.97 32.73 37.04
CA LEU A 153 -32.55 32.51 36.82
C LEU A 153 -31.95 31.63 37.94
N ALA A 154 -32.38 31.79 39.19
CA ALA A 154 -32.01 30.90 40.28
C ALA A 154 -32.52 29.47 40.07
N LYS A 155 -33.75 29.32 39.58
CA LYS A 155 -34.33 28.01 39.22
C LYS A 155 -33.55 27.35 38.09
N ASN A 156 -33.29 28.07 37.00
CA ASN A 156 -32.48 27.60 35.88
C ASN A 156 -31.07 27.22 36.31
N LYS A 157 -30.45 28.01 37.21
CA LYS A 157 -29.13 27.70 37.77
C LYS A 157 -29.14 26.43 38.62
N SER A 158 -30.21 26.18 39.37
CA SER A 158 -30.38 24.93 40.13
C SER A 158 -30.54 23.72 39.22
N GLU A 159 -31.35 23.84 38.16
CA GLU A 159 -31.53 22.78 37.16
C GLU A 159 -30.25 22.51 36.38
N LEU A 160 -29.46 23.54 36.09
CA LEU A 160 -28.19 23.42 35.41
C LEU A 160 -27.13 22.78 36.30
N LEU A 161 -27.11 23.07 37.61
CA LEU A 161 -26.28 22.39 38.58
C LEU A 161 -26.66 20.91 38.75
N ASP A 162 -27.95 20.58 38.71
CA ASP A 162 -28.40 19.19 38.77
C ASP A 162 -28.07 18.43 37.48
N LYS A 163 -28.18 19.09 36.31
CA LYS A 163 -27.68 18.56 35.03
C LYS A 163 -26.17 18.38 35.04
N GLU A 164 -25.42 19.33 35.59
CA GLU A 164 -23.96 19.24 35.72
C GLU A 164 -23.55 18.12 36.68
N ARG A 165 -24.27 17.93 37.80
CA ARG A 165 -24.06 16.79 38.70
C ARG A 165 -24.41 15.46 38.04
N ALA A 166 -25.47 15.41 37.22
CA ALA A 166 -25.84 14.22 36.47
C ALA A 166 -24.82 13.89 35.38
N LEU A 167 -24.30 14.91 34.68
CA LEU A 167 -23.22 14.78 33.71
C LEU A 167 -21.93 14.35 34.40
N ARG A 168 -21.52 14.97 35.50
CA ARG A 168 -20.35 14.53 36.29
C ARG A 168 -20.51 13.11 36.82
N ARG A 169 -21.72 12.68 37.21
CA ARG A 169 -21.97 11.27 37.55
C ARG A 169 -21.82 10.34 36.35
N ARG A 170 -22.25 10.76 35.15
CA ARG A 170 -22.06 10.01 33.91
C ARG A 170 -20.59 10.00 33.47
N GLU A 171 -19.88 11.10 33.64
CA GLU A 171 -18.44 11.23 33.36
C GLU A 171 -17.64 10.39 34.35
N LEU A 172 -17.95 10.42 35.65
CA LEU A 172 -17.33 9.52 36.63
C LEU A 172 -17.64 8.04 36.34
N ASN A 173 -18.83 7.73 35.82
CA ASN A 173 -19.18 6.37 35.38
C ASN A 173 -18.46 5.99 34.07
N ALA A 174 -18.25 6.94 33.15
CA ALA A 174 -17.50 6.76 31.92
C ALA A 174 -15.98 6.65 32.17
N GLU A 175 -15.44 7.44 33.10
CA GLU A 175 -14.05 7.40 33.58
C GLU A 175 -13.77 6.14 34.41
N ALA A 176 -14.74 5.68 35.20
CA ALA A 176 -14.70 4.35 35.82
C ALA A 176 -14.91 3.22 34.80
N GLY A 177 -15.15 3.53 33.52
CA GLY A 177 -15.19 2.55 32.44
C GLY A 177 -16.49 1.75 32.38
N PHE A 178 -17.64 2.42 32.50
CA PHE A 178 -18.97 1.82 32.31
C PHE A 178 -19.16 0.51 33.10
N VAL A 179 -18.63 0.40 34.31
CA VAL A 179 -18.44 -0.89 35.01
C VAL A 179 -19.68 -1.78 35.00
N GLU A 180 -20.87 -1.25 35.29
CA GLU A 180 -22.11 -2.05 35.28
C GLU A 180 -22.52 -2.51 33.87
N GLN A 181 -22.36 -1.64 32.86
CA GLN A 181 -22.66 -1.98 31.47
C GLN A 181 -21.60 -2.92 30.87
N ASN A 182 -20.34 -2.75 31.27
CA ASN A 182 -19.24 -3.65 30.94
C ASN A 182 -19.41 -4.99 31.64
N GLU A 183 -19.86 -5.06 32.90
CA GLU A 183 -20.14 -6.34 33.57
C GLU A 183 -21.29 -7.11 32.90
N LEU A 184 -22.34 -6.40 32.47
CA LEU A 184 -23.46 -6.99 31.73
C LEU A 184 -23.04 -7.42 30.32
N ALA A 185 -22.30 -6.57 29.60
CA ALA A 185 -21.77 -6.90 28.29
C ALA A 185 -20.74 -8.03 28.35
N LEU A 186 -19.87 -8.04 29.36
CA LEU A 186 -18.88 -9.10 29.58
C LEU A 186 -19.59 -10.43 29.88
N LYS A 187 -20.66 -10.45 30.69
CA LYS A 187 -21.46 -11.67 30.90
C LYS A 187 -22.11 -12.17 29.62
N GLN A 188 -22.68 -11.29 28.81
CA GLN A 188 -23.26 -11.67 27.50
C GLN A 188 -22.19 -12.17 26.54
N VAL A 189 -21.03 -11.52 26.50
CA VAL A 189 -19.89 -11.94 25.68
C VAL A 189 -19.30 -13.26 26.18
N GLU A 190 -19.20 -13.48 27.49
CA GLU A 190 -18.75 -14.74 28.07
C GLU A 190 -19.72 -15.89 27.76
N GLU A 191 -21.03 -15.65 27.82
CA GLU A 191 -22.04 -16.63 27.44
C GLU A 191 -21.93 -16.97 25.95
N HIS A 192 -21.85 -15.95 25.09
CA HIS A 192 -21.68 -16.14 23.65
C HIS A 192 -20.33 -16.79 23.31
N GLN A 193 -19.27 -16.47 24.04
CA GLN A 193 -17.95 -17.08 23.89
C GLN A 193 -17.98 -18.55 24.31
N ARG A 194 -18.70 -18.92 25.39
CA ARG A 194 -18.89 -20.33 25.78
C ARG A 194 -19.69 -21.11 24.73
N GLU A 195 -20.71 -20.49 24.14
CA GLU A 195 -21.52 -21.10 23.09
C GLU A 195 -20.71 -21.31 21.80
N LEU A 196 -19.93 -20.31 21.41
CA LEU A 196 -19.02 -20.38 20.28
C LEU A 196 -17.87 -21.37 20.53
N LEU A 197 -17.36 -21.47 21.76
CA LEU A 197 -16.35 -22.47 22.13
C LEU A 197 -16.92 -23.89 22.04
N ARG A 198 -18.17 -24.12 22.47
CA ARG A 198 -18.85 -25.41 22.30
C ARG A 198 -19.06 -25.77 20.83
N GLN A 199 -19.46 -24.81 20.00
CA GLN A 199 -19.58 -25.01 18.55
C GLN A 199 -18.22 -25.31 17.93
N LYS A 200 -17.17 -24.58 18.31
CA LYS A 200 -15.80 -24.88 17.86
C LYS A 200 -15.30 -26.25 18.33
N GLU A 201 -15.63 -26.66 19.54
CA GLU A 201 -15.28 -27.98 20.06
C GLU A 201 -16.01 -29.09 19.28
N SER A 202 -17.30 -28.93 18.96
CA SER A 202 -18.03 -29.87 18.11
C SER A 202 -17.48 -29.90 16.68
N ASP A 203 -17.21 -28.75 16.08
CA ASP A 203 -16.63 -28.67 14.73
C ASP A 203 -15.22 -29.28 14.70
N LEU A 204 -14.42 -29.08 15.76
CA LEU A 204 -13.10 -29.70 15.90
C LEU A 204 -13.19 -31.21 16.10
N GLU A 205 -14.22 -31.71 16.78
CA GLU A 205 -14.48 -33.15 16.89
C GLU A 205 -14.89 -33.74 15.55
N GLU A 206 -15.80 -33.10 14.80
CA GLU A 206 -16.19 -33.52 13.45
C GLU A 206 -15.00 -33.51 12.49
N ILE A 207 -14.18 -32.45 12.50
CA ILE A 207 -12.96 -32.37 11.68
C ILE A 207 -11.96 -33.44 12.09
N ARG A 208 -11.79 -33.72 13.40
CA ARG A 208 -10.90 -34.79 13.87
C ARG A 208 -11.39 -36.16 13.45
N ASP A 209 -12.69 -36.41 13.44
CA ASP A 209 -13.26 -37.67 13.00
C ASP A 209 -13.15 -37.84 11.49
N GLN A 210 -13.36 -36.77 10.71
CA GLN A 210 -13.07 -36.76 9.27
C GLN A 210 -11.59 -37.00 8.98
N GLN A 211 -10.68 -36.37 9.74
CA GLN A 211 -9.23 -36.62 9.62
C GLN A 211 -8.87 -38.07 9.96
N ARG A 212 -9.47 -38.66 11.00
CA ARG A 212 -9.25 -40.07 11.32
C ARG A 212 -9.74 -40.98 10.20
N HIS A 213 -10.91 -40.71 9.64
CA HIS A 213 -11.46 -41.46 8.52
C HIS A 213 -10.55 -41.39 7.28
N LEU A 214 -10.13 -40.18 6.90
CA LEU A 214 -9.20 -39.97 5.78
C LEU A 214 -7.84 -40.63 6.04
N LEU A 215 -7.31 -40.57 7.27
CA LEU A 215 -6.08 -41.28 7.63
C LEU A 215 -6.23 -42.81 7.54
N GLU A 216 -7.41 -43.33 7.85
CA GLU A 216 -7.72 -44.76 7.74
C GLU A 216 -7.80 -45.19 6.27
N GLU A 217 -8.45 -44.40 5.41
CA GLU A 217 -8.46 -44.60 3.96
C GLU A 217 -7.07 -44.52 3.34
N VAL A 218 -6.26 -43.54 3.74
CA VAL A 218 -4.86 -43.42 3.30
C VAL A 218 -4.05 -44.62 3.75
N LYS A 219 -4.20 -45.09 5.00
CA LYS A 219 -3.53 -46.30 5.48
C LYS A 219 -3.96 -47.56 4.72
N GLN A 220 -5.23 -47.67 4.36
CA GLN A 220 -5.73 -48.77 3.54
C GLN A 220 -5.16 -48.71 2.12
N ALA A 221 -5.13 -47.52 1.50
CA ALA A 221 -4.50 -47.30 0.19
C ALA A 221 -3.00 -47.59 0.21
N GLU A 222 -2.28 -47.20 1.28
CA GLU A 222 -0.86 -47.51 1.46
C GLU A 222 -0.61 -49.02 1.60
N ARG A 223 -1.49 -49.75 2.32
CA ARG A 223 -1.40 -51.21 2.43
C ARG A 223 -1.62 -51.88 1.07
N ALA A 224 -2.65 -51.47 0.35
CA ALA A 224 -2.92 -51.97 -1.01
C ALA A 224 -1.75 -51.65 -1.96
N LEU A 225 -1.16 -50.45 -1.89
CA LEU A 225 0.01 -50.08 -2.68
C LEU A 225 1.23 -50.94 -2.32
N LYS A 226 1.45 -51.24 -1.02
CA LYS A 226 2.53 -52.12 -0.57
C LYS A 226 2.35 -53.55 -1.06
N GLU A 227 1.13 -54.08 -1.05
CA GLU A 227 0.80 -55.41 -1.59
C GLU A 227 1.02 -55.48 -3.12
N VAL A 228 0.60 -54.46 -3.85
CA VAL A 228 0.85 -54.37 -5.31
C VAL A 228 2.35 -54.24 -5.61
N LYS A 229 3.09 -53.44 -4.82
CA LYS A 229 4.55 -53.33 -4.96
C LYS A 229 5.24 -54.65 -4.65
N HIS A 230 4.83 -55.36 -3.59
CA HIS A 230 5.42 -56.65 -3.21
C HIS A 230 5.18 -57.71 -4.29
N SER A 231 3.95 -57.83 -4.79
CA SER A 231 3.61 -58.76 -5.87
C SER A 231 4.32 -58.42 -7.19
N SER A 232 4.49 -57.13 -7.51
CA SER A 232 5.28 -56.71 -8.69
C SER A 232 6.77 -57.04 -8.53
N LEU A 233 7.34 -56.82 -7.34
CA LEU A 233 8.75 -57.14 -7.04
C LEU A 233 9.00 -58.66 -7.05
N GLU A 234 8.07 -59.46 -6.53
CA GLU A 234 8.13 -60.92 -6.61
C GLU A 234 8.05 -61.40 -8.06
N ALA A 235 7.13 -60.84 -8.87
CA ALA A 235 7.03 -61.17 -10.28
C ALA A 235 8.29 -60.77 -11.08
N GLU A 236 8.93 -59.66 -10.74
CA GLU A 236 10.23 -59.26 -11.33
C GLU A 236 11.37 -60.18 -10.89
N ALA A 237 11.43 -60.53 -9.60
CA ALA A 237 12.43 -61.47 -9.08
C ALA A 237 12.28 -62.86 -9.72
N ASP A 238 11.06 -63.32 -9.97
CA ASP A 238 10.79 -64.57 -10.70
C ASP A 238 11.23 -64.50 -12.16
N ARG A 239 11.00 -63.37 -12.84
CA ARG A 239 11.50 -63.15 -14.21
C ARG A 239 13.03 -63.14 -14.26
N VAL A 240 13.68 -62.49 -13.31
CA VAL A 240 15.15 -62.46 -13.21
C VAL A 240 15.69 -63.88 -12.99
N ARG A 241 15.10 -64.65 -12.06
CA ARG A 241 15.48 -66.06 -11.84
C ARG A 241 15.34 -66.90 -13.11
N GLN A 242 14.24 -66.76 -13.85
CA GLN A 242 14.05 -67.46 -15.12
C GLN A 242 15.07 -67.05 -16.19
N LEU A 243 15.47 -65.78 -16.22
CA LEU A 243 16.52 -65.30 -17.13
C LEU A 243 17.90 -65.83 -16.75
N GLU A 244 18.23 -65.85 -15.45
CA GLU A 244 19.47 -66.42 -14.94
C GLU A 244 19.59 -67.92 -15.22
N GLU A 245 18.49 -68.68 -15.07
CA GLU A 245 18.43 -70.10 -15.44
C GLU A 245 18.70 -70.28 -16.95
N LYS A 246 18.03 -69.50 -17.81
CA LYS A 246 18.26 -69.54 -19.27
C LYS A 246 19.68 -69.12 -19.65
N GLU A 247 20.25 -68.13 -18.99
CA GLU A 247 21.65 -67.75 -19.20
C GLU A 247 22.62 -68.86 -18.80
N LEU A 248 22.36 -69.55 -17.69
CA LEU A 248 23.15 -70.69 -17.24
C LEU A 248 23.08 -71.83 -18.26
N GLU A 249 21.88 -72.16 -18.76
CA GLU A 249 21.69 -73.16 -19.82
C GLU A 249 22.47 -72.78 -21.10
N LEU A 250 22.39 -71.53 -21.53
CA LEU A 250 23.14 -71.02 -22.68
C LEU A 250 24.66 -71.08 -22.46
N ARG A 251 25.14 -70.78 -21.25
CA ARG A 251 26.56 -70.91 -20.89
C ARG A 251 27.01 -72.37 -20.93
N GLN A 252 26.19 -73.30 -20.41
CA GLN A 252 26.47 -74.74 -20.48
C GLN A 252 26.50 -75.25 -21.93
N LEU A 253 25.56 -74.81 -22.78
CA LEU A 253 25.52 -75.14 -24.20
C LEU A 253 26.75 -74.58 -24.94
N LYS A 254 27.14 -73.32 -24.69
CA LYS A 254 28.36 -72.73 -25.26
C LYS A 254 29.61 -73.49 -24.82
N ALA A 255 29.70 -73.87 -23.55
CA ALA A 255 30.82 -74.66 -23.03
C ALA A 255 30.88 -76.06 -23.67
N LYS A 256 29.74 -76.73 -23.88
CA LYS A 256 29.67 -77.99 -24.64
C LYS A 256 30.16 -77.78 -26.08
N PHE A 257 29.64 -76.77 -26.77
CA PHE A 257 30.02 -76.47 -28.15
C PHE A 257 31.52 -76.14 -28.28
N SER A 258 32.09 -75.42 -27.30
CA SER A 258 33.53 -75.14 -27.25
C SER A 258 34.35 -76.42 -27.04
N ARG A 259 33.89 -77.34 -26.18
CA ARG A 259 34.55 -78.64 -25.96
C ARG A 259 34.50 -79.50 -27.22
N ASP A 260 33.35 -79.55 -27.88
CA ASP A 260 33.16 -80.30 -29.12
C ASP A 260 34.03 -79.72 -30.25
N ARG A 261 34.13 -78.39 -30.33
CA ARG A 261 35.05 -77.72 -31.25
C ARG A 261 36.51 -78.09 -30.99
N THR A 262 36.97 -77.99 -29.73
CA THR A 262 38.35 -78.37 -29.40
C THR A 262 38.64 -79.85 -29.66
N ARG A 263 37.65 -80.72 -29.47
CA ARG A 263 37.76 -82.15 -29.79
C ARG A 263 37.92 -82.35 -31.30
N LEU A 264 37.08 -81.71 -32.11
CA LEU A 264 37.18 -81.78 -33.57
C LEU A 264 38.51 -81.23 -34.07
N ASP A 265 39.03 -80.16 -33.47
CA ASP A 265 40.34 -79.59 -33.84
C ASP A 265 41.49 -80.56 -33.51
N LEU A 266 41.41 -81.28 -32.38
CA LEU A 266 42.37 -82.33 -32.02
C LEU A 266 42.27 -83.54 -32.96
N ASP A 267 41.06 -84.04 -33.21
CA ASP A 267 40.80 -85.15 -34.13
C ASP A 267 41.32 -84.81 -35.54
N TRP A 268 41.16 -83.56 -35.98
CA TRP A 268 41.67 -83.08 -37.28
C TRP A 268 43.21 -83.00 -37.31
N ALA A 269 43.83 -82.55 -36.21
CA ALA A 269 45.28 -82.55 -36.09
C ALA A 269 45.88 -83.97 -36.08
N GLU A 270 45.24 -84.92 -35.39
CA GLU A 270 45.63 -86.34 -35.39
C GLU A 270 45.48 -86.96 -36.79
N LEU A 271 44.37 -86.69 -37.49
CA LEU A 271 44.17 -87.13 -38.87
C LEU A 271 45.25 -86.60 -39.80
N LYS A 272 45.58 -85.31 -39.71
CA LYS A 272 46.61 -84.68 -40.54
C LYS A 272 48.01 -85.22 -40.23
N ALA A 273 48.30 -85.50 -38.96
CA ALA A 273 49.55 -86.16 -38.56
C ALA A 273 49.61 -87.59 -39.12
N SER A 274 48.50 -88.34 -39.07
CA SER A 274 48.40 -89.69 -39.65
C SER A 274 48.60 -89.69 -41.17
N GLU A 275 48.06 -88.69 -41.87
CA GLU A 275 48.24 -88.51 -43.32
C GLU A 275 49.70 -88.20 -43.66
N SER A 276 50.36 -87.32 -42.88
CA SER A 276 51.78 -87.03 -43.06
C SER A 276 52.67 -88.25 -42.81
N ALA A 277 52.41 -89.02 -41.74
CA ALA A 277 53.15 -90.23 -41.43
C ALA A 277 52.95 -91.32 -42.50
N LEU A 278 51.73 -91.44 -43.04
CA LEU A 278 51.45 -92.37 -44.14
C LEU A 278 52.21 -91.97 -45.40
N ASN A 279 52.24 -90.67 -45.73
CA ASN A 279 52.99 -90.15 -46.87
C ASN A 279 54.51 -90.36 -46.70
N ASP A 280 55.05 -90.15 -45.51
CA ASP A 280 56.46 -90.40 -45.21
C ASP A 280 56.79 -91.90 -45.29
N GLN A 281 55.89 -92.77 -44.83
CA GLN A 281 56.05 -94.22 -44.97
C GLN A 281 55.99 -94.67 -46.44
N VAL A 282 55.11 -94.08 -47.25
CA VAL A 282 55.06 -94.32 -48.70
C VAL A 282 56.33 -93.82 -49.37
N ALA A 283 56.84 -92.63 -49.00
CA ALA A 283 58.11 -92.12 -49.54
C ALA A 283 59.29 -93.03 -49.19
N SER A 284 59.38 -93.46 -47.93
CA SER A 284 60.42 -94.38 -47.44
C SER A 284 60.37 -95.74 -48.13
N THR A 285 59.19 -96.31 -48.35
CA THR A 285 59.03 -97.58 -49.07
C THR A 285 59.42 -97.44 -50.54
N VAL A 286 59.04 -96.35 -51.22
CA VAL A 286 59.46 -96.08 -52.60
C VAL A 286 60.97 -95.88 -52.71
N GLU A 287 61.60 -95.20 -51.74
CA GLU A 287 63.06 -95.07 -51.69
C GLU A 287 63.77 -96.40 -51.45
N ALA A 288 63.23 -97.25 -50.56
CA ALA A 288 63.75 -98.59 -50.34
C ALA A 288 63.61 -99.49 -51.58
N GLU A 289 62.48 -99.40 -52.30
CA GLU A 289 62.29 -100.10 -53.58
C GLU A 289 63.27 -99.61 -54.64
N ARG A 290 63.48 -98.28 -54.75
CA ARG A 290 64.49 -97.71 -55.66
C ARG A 290 65.90 -98.19 -55.33
N ALA A 291 66.29 -98.18 -54.07
CA ALA A 291 67.58 -98.70 -53.62
C ALA A 291 67.70 -100.22 -53.90
N GLY A 292 66.60 -100.97 -53.72
CA GLY A 292 66.52 -102.38 -54.10
C GLY A 292 66.78 -102.59 -55.59
N PHE A 293 66.12 -101.82 -56.46
CA PHE A 293 66.35 -101.88 -57.90
C PHE A 293 67.76 -101.45 -58.30
N GLU A 294 68.38 -100.48 -57.63
CA GLU A 294 69.78 -100.11 -57.85
C GLU A 294 70.74 -101.25 -57.49
N VAL A 295 70.51 -101.93 -56.36
CA VAL A 295 71.29 -103.13 -55.98
C VAL A 295 71.08 -104.26 -56.99
N GLU A 296 69.87 -104.42 -57.51
CA GLU A 296 69.55 -105.44 -58.51
C GLU A 296 70.20 -105.15 -59.87
N ILE A 297 70.22 -103.88 -60.30
CA ILE A 297 70.98 -103.41 -61.47
C ILE A 297 72.49 -103.60 -61.24
N ALA A 298 72.99 -103.31 -60.05
CA ALA A 298 74.40 -103.55 -59.69
C ALA A 298 74.74 -105.04 -59.71
N LYS A 299 73.82 -105.91 -59.28
CA LYS A 299 73.99 -107.36 -59.33
C LYS A 299 73.96 -107.89 -60.76
N VAL A 300 73.04 -107.40 -61.61
CA VAL A 300 72.95 -107.78 -63.02
C VAL A 300 74.16 -107.29 -63.81
N SER A 301 74.64 -106.06 -63.55
CA SER A 301 75.87 -105.55 -64.17
C SER A 301 77.11 -106.33 -63.68
N ALA A 302 77.22 -106.65 -62.39
CA ALA A 302 78.28 -107.53 -61.89
C ALA A 302 78.20 -108.96 -62.45
N GLN A 303 77.00 -109.49 -62.71
CA GLN A 303 76.81 -110.78 -63.38
C GLN A 303 77.22 -110.71 -64.86
N ARG A 304 76.90 -109.62 -65.55
CA ARG A 304 77.35 -109.34 -66.91
C ARG A 304 78.87 -109.27 -66.96
N ASP A 305 79.50 -108.53 -66.05
CA ASP A 305 80.95 -108.35 -66.03
C ASP A 305 81.66 -109.67 -65.64
N LYS A 306 81.09 -110.45 -64.72
CA LYS A 306 81.53 -111.83 -64.45
C LYS A 306 81.33 -112.78 -65.64
N ALA A 307 80.28 -112.58 -66.44
CA ALA A 307 80.07 -113.37 -67.65
C ALA A 307 81.09 -113.03 -68.73
N TRP A 308 81.49 -111.75 -68.87
CA TRP A 308 82.59 -111.33 -69.72
C TRP A 308 83.95 -111.85 -69.24
N GLU A 309 84.22 -111.82 -67.93
CA GLU A 309 85.40 -112.47 -67.34
C GLU A 309 85.40 -114.00 -67.56
N LYS A 310 84.24 -114.65 -67.45
CA LYS A 310 84.12 -116.08 -67.74
C LYS A 310 84.29 -116.38 -69.23
N LEU A 311 83.83 -115.52 -70.13
CA LEU A 311 84.06 -115.66 -71.57
C LEU A 311 85.56 -115.57 -71.89
N HIS A 312 86.25 -114.62 -71.26
CA HIS A 312 87.70 -114.46 -71.40
C HIS A 312 88.49 -115.63 -70.79
N LYS A 313 88.06 -116.13 -69.61
CA LYS A 313 88.62 -117.34 -68.97
C LYS A 313 88.25 -118.63 -69.70
N LEU A 314 87.16 -118.66 -70.47
CA LEU A 314 86.79 -119.80 -71.33
C LEU A 314 87.57 -119.79 -72.64
N GLN A 315 87.96 -118.62 -73.15
CA GLN A 315 88.95 -118.51 -74.24
C GLN A 315 90.34 -118.98 -73.77
N GLU A 316 90.78 -118.62 -72.57
CA GLU A 316 92.01 -119.17 -71.96
C GLU A 316 91.88 -120.68 -71.69
N ARG A 317 90.74 -121.15 -71.16
CA ARG A 317 90.53 -122.59 -70.94
C ARG A 317 90.38 -123.41 -72.21
N LEU A 318 89.95 -122.84 -73.34
CA LEU A 318 89.98 -123.53 -74.63
C LEU A 318 91.43 -123.73 -75.11
N HIS A 319 92.31 -122.77 -74.80
CA HIS A 319 93.75 -122.90 -75.01
C HIS A 319 94.36 -123.97 -74.08
N ASP A 320 93.96 -123.99 -72.80
CA ASP A 320 94.43 -124.99 -71.82
C ASP A 320 93.85 -126.39 -72.06
N LEU A 321 92.67 -126.52 -72.70
CA LEU A 321 92.03 -127.80 -73.02
C LEU A 321 92.59 -128.46 -74.30
N GLU A 322 93.23 -127.70 -75.18
CA GLU A 322 94.09 -128.23 -76.25
C GLU A 322 95.39 -128.83 -75.69
N GLU A 323 95.90 -128.33 -74.55
CA GLU A 323 97.05 -128.91 -73.84
C GLU A 323 96.68 -130.07 -72.89
N LEU A 324 95.51 -130.01 -72.23
CA LEU A 324 95.05 -131.02 -71.24
C LEU A 324 94.46 -132.29 -71.85
N THR A 325 94.10 -132.32 -73.13
CA THR A 325 93.74 -133.56 -73.83
C THR A 325 94.95 -134.47 -74.08
N SER A 326 96.18 -133.98 -73.85
CA SER A 326 97.41 -134.77 -74.05
C SER A 326 97.92 -135.50 -72.80
N VAL A 327 97.38 -135.27 -71.60
CA VAL A 327 98.05 -135.75 -70.37
C VAL A 327 97.29 -136.77 -69.50
N LEU A 328 95.99 -136.68 -69.16
CA LEU A 328 95.40 -137.63 -68.19
C LEU A 328 93.87 -137.78 -68.38
N GLY A 329 93.23 -138.94 -68.55
CA GLY A 329 93.63 -140.32 -68.23
C GLY A 329 92.97 -140.84 -66.94
N GLU A 330 91.71 -141.31 -67.03
CA GLU A 330 90.91 -142.21 -66.16
C GLU A 330 90.99 -142.14 -64.60
N ARG A 331 89.88 -141.75 -63.90
CA ARG A 331 89.13 -142.53 -62.84
C ARG A 331 88.08 -141.73 -62.01
N ALA A 332 87.24 -142.46 -61.24
CA ALA A 332 85.78 -142.31 -61.07
C ALA A 332 85.22 -142.06 -59.61
N PRO A 333 83.91 -141.71 -59.45
CA PRO A 333 83.31 -140.98 -58.31
C PRO A 333 82.44 -141.80 -57.31
N THR A 334 83.04 -142.54 -56.39
CA THR A 334 82.30 -143.34 -55.38
C THR A 334 82.51 -142.94 -53.91
N GLU A 335 83.34 -141.93 -53.61
CA GLU A 335 83.67 -141.56 -52.22
C GLU A 335 82.79 -140.45 -51.62
N ILE A 336 81.83 -139.91 -52.38
CA ILE A 336 81.03 -138.73 -51.97
C ILE A 336 79.77 -139.11 -51.16
N LEU A 337 79.37 -140.37 -51.13
CA LEU A 337 78.08 -140.80 -50.54
C LEU A 337 78.15 -141.22 -49.06
N SER A 338 79.33 -141.37 -48.44
CA SER A 338 79.45 -141.89 -47.06
C SER A 338 79.44 -140.85 -45.95
N ALA A 339 79.42 -139.54 -46.25
CA ALA A 339 79.52 -138.50 -45.23
C ALA A 339 78.15 -138.00 -44.68
N LEU A 340 77.04 -138.37 -45.32
CA LEU A 340 75.70 -137.81 -45.03
C LEU A 340 74.98 -138.47 -43.86
N ASP A 341 75.38 -139.68 -43.46
CA ASP A 341 74.70 -140.44 -42.41
C ASP A 341 75.13 -140.04 -40.98
N ASN A 342 76.30 -139.45 -40.79
CA ASN A 342 76.84 -139.13 -39.46
C ASN A 342 76.17 -137.91 -38.76
N LEU A 343 75.43 -137.06 -39.48
CA LEU A 343 74.85 -135.82 -38.93
C LEU A 343 73.47 -136.00 -38.27
N LYS A 344 72.86 -137.19 -38.35
CA LYS A 344 71.52 -137.42 -37.79
C LYS A 344 71.53 -137.87 -36.33
N ASP A 345 72.62 -138.48 -35.86
CA ASP A 345 72.68 -139.06 -34.52
C ASP A 345 72.94 -138.01 -33.41
N GLU A 346 73.59 -136.88 -33.71
CA GLU A 346 73.88 -135.81 -32.72
C GLU A 346 72.62 -135.06 -32.23
N ASN A 347 71.50 -135.09 -32.98
CA ASN A 347 70.30 -134.33 -32.62
C ASN A 347 69.47 -134.98 -31.50
N CYS A 348 69.70 -136.27 -31.23
CA CYS A 348 68.88 -137.02 -30.27
C CYS A 348 69.33 -136.83 -28.81
N ASP A 349 70.59 -136.49 -28.57
CA ASP A 349 71.17 -136.39 -27.21
C ASP A 349 70.93 -135.03 -26.53
N LEU A 350 70.74 -133.94 -27.29
CA LEU A 350 70.53 -132.59 -26.75
C LEU A 350 69.14 -132.39 -26.09
N ARG A 351 68.14 -133.21 -26.44
CA ARG A 351 66.79 -133.10 -25.87
C ARG A 351 66.66 -133.68 -24.46
N ARG A 352 67.62 -134.50 -24.01
CA ARG A 352 67.59 -135.15 -22.68
C ARG A 352 68.14 -134.31 -21.53
N GLN A 353 68.75 -133.15 -21.81
CA GLN A 353 69.42 -132.32 -20.80
C GLN A 353 68.55 -131.16 -20.24
N LEU A 354 67.31 -130.98 -20.73
CA LEU A 354 66.51 -129.76 -20.48
C LEU A 354 65.44 -129.87 -19.38
N GLU A 355 65.23 -131.04 -18.74
CA GLU A 355 64.08 -131.27 -17.83
C GLU A 355 64.40 -131.26 -16.31
N VAL A 356 65.63 -130.99 -15.85
CA VAL A 356 66.01 -131.23 -14.42
C VAL A 356 66.50 -129.99 -13.63
N ALA A 357 66.64 -128.80 -14.20
CA ALA A 357 67.03 -127.60 -13.45
C ALA A 357 65.94 -126.52 -13.57
N ASP A 358 65.29 -126.13 -12.45
CA ASP A 358 64.60 -124.82 -12.24
C ASP A 358 63.69 -124.75 -10.98
N THR A 359 63.67 -125.76 -10.10
CA THR A 359 62.81 -125.74 -8.89
C THR A 359 63.44 -125.05 -7.67
N ALA A 360 64.69 -124.57 -7.75
CA ALA A 360 65.40 -123.93 -6.64
C ALA A 360 65.39 -122.39 -6.71
N GLU A 361 65.55 -121.78 -7.89
CA GLU A 361 65.58 -120.32 -8.07
C GLU A 361 64.23 -119.66 -7.77
N LEU A 362 63.12 -120.28 -8.20
CA LEU A 362 61.77 -119.78 -7.96
C LEU A 362 61.38 -119.66 -6.46
N ARG A 363 62.01 -120.44 -5.58
CA ARG A 363 61.74 -120.34 -4.13
C ARG A 363 62.51 -119.19 -3.47
N ALA A 364 63.72 -118.91 -3.94
CA ALA A 364 64.52 -117.78 -3.45
C ALA A 364 63.89 -116.43 -3.85
N ASP A 365 63.40 -116.33 -5.09
CA ASP A 365 62.74 -115.11 -5.59
C ASP A 365 61.45 -114.79 -4.83
N ASN A 366 60.65 -115.80 -4.47
CA ASN A 366 59.41 -115.58 -3.72
C ASN A 366 59.67 -115.05 -2.30
N GLN A 367 60.78 -115.46 -1.69
CA GLN A 367 61.16 -115.03 -0.34
C GLN A 367 61.72 -113.60 -0.36
N TYR A 368 62.57 -113.27 -1.35
CA TYR A 368 63.04 -111.91 -1.59
C TYR A 368 61.90 -110.91 -1.87
N LEU A 369 60.89 -111.32 -2.66
CA LEU A 369 59.73 -110.48 -2.93
C LEU A 369 58.88 -110.21 -1.68
N ARG A 370 58.75 -111.18 -0.77
CA ARG A 370 58.01 -111.00 0.50
C ARG A 370 58.72 -110.03 1.44
N ASP A 371 60.04 -110.15 1.55
CA ASP A 371 60.83 -109.23 2.38
C ASP A 371 60.73 -107.80 1.85
N LYS A 372 60.81 -107.64 0.52
CA LYS A 372 60.64 -106.34 -0.16
C LYS A 372 59.25 -105.74 0.02
N VAL A 373 58.19 -106.56 0.03
CA VAL A 373 56.84 -106.08 0.35
C VAL A 373 56.75 -105.61 1.80
N SER A 374 57.38 -106.33 2.74
CA SER A 374 57.37 -105.93 4.16
C SER A 374 58.11 -104.61 4.41
N ASP A 375 59.21 -104.38 3.68
CA ASP A 375 59.97 -103.13 3.75
C ASP A 375 59.16 -101.96 3.17
N LEU A 376 58.52 -102.17 2.01
CA LEU A 376 57.63 -101.16 1.40
C LEU A 376 56.41 -100.86 2.28
N GLU A 377 55.86 -101.86 2.98
CA GLU A 377 54.77 -101.64 3.93
C GLU A 377 55.20 -100.80 5.14
N ARG A 378 56.44 -100.98 5.64
CA ARG A 378 57.03 -100.11 6.67
C ARG A 378 57.23 -98.69 6.17
N ASP A 379 57.75 -98.52 4.96
CA ASP A 379 57.95 -97.19 4.35
C ASP A 379 56.61 -96.47 4.16
N ILE A 380 55.57 -97.18 3.70
CA ILE A 380 54.21 -96.62 3.58
C ILE A 380 53.65 -96.24 4.95
N ALA A 381 53.89 -97.04 5.98
CA ALA A 381 53.44 -96.75 7.34
C ALA A 381 54.14 -95.52 7.95
N ALA A 382 55.41 -95.28 7.59
CA ALA A 382 56.16 -94.09 8.02
C ALA A 382 55.77 -92.82 7.24
N ILE A 383 55.56 -92.91 5.93
CA ILE A 383 55.30 -91.75 5.06
C ILE A 383 53.85 -91.25 5.15
N ARG A 384 52.87 -92.15 5.40
CA ARG A 384 51.45 -91.78 5.52
C ARG A 384 51.17 -90.68 6.56
N PRO A 385 51.66 -90.76 7.81
CA PRO A 385 51.40 -89.70 8.79
C PRO A 385 52.05 -88.36 8.41
N GLU A 386 53.21 -88.36 7.75
CA GLU A 386 53.84 -87.14 7.23
C GLU A 386 53.03 -86.51 6.09
N LEU A 387 52.52 -87.34 5.17
CA LEU A 387 51.64 -86.90 4.09
C LEU A 387 50.33 -86.30 4.63
N ASP A 388 49.74 -86.93 5.64
CA ASP A 388 48.49 -86.44 6.25
C ASP A 388 48.72 -85.15 7.03
N ALA A 389 49.86 -84.99 7.70
CA ALA A 389 50.24 -83.74 8.34
C ALA A 389 50.42 -82.61 7.32
N ALA A 390 51.16 -82.86 6.22
CA ALA A 390 51.35 -81.89 5.14
C ALA A 390 50.03 -81.51 4.45
N ARG A 391 49.11 -82.46 4.26
CA ARG A 391 47.77 -82.20 3.71
C ARG A 391 46.92 -81.32 4.61
N ARG A 392 46.98 -81.52 5.94
CA ARG A 392 46.28 -80.65 6.90
C ARG A 392 46.85 -79.24 6.89
N GLU A 393 48.18 -79.10 6.85
CA GLU A 393 48.83 -77.79 6.78
C GLU A 393 48.48 -77.05 5.48
N LEU A 394 48.47 -77.76 4.34
CA LEU A 394 48.04 -77.22 3.06
C LEU A 394 46.56 -76.80 3.09
N SER A 395 45.69 -77.58 3.72
CA SER A 395 44.27 -77.23 3.88
C SER A 395 44.10 -75.94 4.69
N VAL A 396 44.79 -75.82 5.83
CA VAL A 396 44.75 -74.62 6.68
C VAL A 396 45.28 -73.40 5.91
N LYS A 397 46.41 -73.53 5.22
CA LYS A 397 46.97 -72.44 4.39
C LYS A 397 46.04 -72.05 3.24
N ARG A 398 45.33 -73.02 2.64
CA ARG A 398 44.37 -72.78 1.57
C ARG A 398 43.15 -72.00 2.06
N VAL A 399 42.61 -72.36 3.22
CA VAL A 399 41.48 -71.63 3.85
C VAL A 399 41.91 -70.19 4.18
N ALA A 400 43.08 -70.00 4.80
CA ALA A 400 43.61 -68.67 5.09
C ALA A 400 43.84 -67.83 3.82
N ALA A 401 44.33 -68.45 2.72
CA ALA A 401 44.48 -67.77 1.44
C ALA A 401 43.13 -67.37 0.83
N THR A 402 42.10 -68.21 0.93
CA THR A 402 40.75 -67.86 0.45
C THR A 402 40.11 -66.75 1.26
N GLU A 403 40.32 -66.72 2.58
CA GLU A 403 39.84 -65.63 3.44
C GLU A 403 40.54 -64.31 3.13
N LEU A 404 41.87 -64.33 2.97
CA LEU A 404 42.64 -63.15 2.55
C LEU A 404 42.19 -62.63 1.18
N GLU A 405 41.89 -63.52 0.23
CA GLU A 405 41.41 -63.13 -1.09
C GLU A 405 40.00 -62.55 -1.04
N ALA A 406 39.12 -63.09 -0.18
CA ALA A 406 37.78 -62.55 0.06
C ALA A 406 37.87 -61.13 0.65
N VAL A 407 38.68 -60.94 1.69
CA VAL A 407 38.92 -59.60 2.30
C VAL A 407 39.53 -58.63 1.29
N ALA A 408 40.47 -59.08 0.45
CA ALA A 408 41.06 -58.23 -0.59
C ALA A 408 40.06 -57.86 -1.70
N ARG A 409 39.05 -58.70 -1.98
CA ARG A 409 37.96 -58.35 -2.89
C ARG A 409 37.01 -57.33 -2.26
N GLU A 410 36.60 -57.53 -1.01
CA GLU A 410 35.76 -56.58 -0.28
C GLU A 410 36.43 -55.21 -0.20
N LYS A 411 37.73 -55.17 0.14
CA LYS A 411 38.49 -53.93 0.18
C LYS A 411 38.50 -53.20 -1.17
N ARG A 412 38.67 -53.91 -2.29
CA ARG A 412 38.62 -53.31 -3.63
C ARG A 412 37.25 -52.74 -3.98
N VAL A 413 36.17 -53.44 -3.61
CA VAL A 413 34.80 -52.94 -3.82
C VAL A 413 34.55 -51.68 -2.98
N LEU A 414 34.97 -51.69 -1.71
CA LEU A 414 34.84 -50.54 -0.83
C LEU A 414 35.67 -49.34 -1.31
N GLU A 415 36.90 -49.56 -1.79
CA GLU A 415 37.73 -48.51 -2.40
C GLU A 415 37.07 -47.95 -3.66
N TYR A 416 36.49 -48.79 -4.51
CA TYR A 416 35.74 -48.36 -5.69
C TYR A 416 34.50 -47.53 -5.31
N HIS A 417 33.71 -47.97 -4.34
CA HIS A 417 32.55 -47.21 -3.82
C HIS A 417 32.99 -45.89 -3.18
N LYS A 418 34.06 -45.89 -2.39
CA LYS A 418 34.61 -44.67 -1.79
C LYS A 418 35.02 -43.67 -2.86
N ASN A 419 35.72 -44.11 -3.90
CA ASN A 419 36.14 -43.23 -5.00
C ASN A 419 34.93 -42.69 -5.77
N THR A 420 33.93 -43.54 -6.04
CA THR A 420 32.68 -43.12 -6.71
C THR A 420 31.92 -42.08 -5.89
N LEU A 421 31.76 -42.33 -4.59
CA LEU A 421 31.12 -41.38 -3.68
C LEU A 421 31.91 -40.08 -3.56
N SER A 422 33.24 -40.13 -3.54
CA SER A 422 34.08 -38.92 -3.53
C SER A 422 33.83 -38.08 -4.78
N VAL A 423 33.82 -38.69 -5.97
CA VAL A 423 33.52 -37.97 -7.22
C VAL A 423 32.12 -37.36 -7.21
N HIS A 424 31.12 -38.06 -6.67
CA HIS A 424 29.77 -37.51 -6.52
C HIS A 424 29.69 -36.37 -5.50
N ILE A 425 30.45 -36.46 -4.40
CA ILE A 425 30.53 -35.39 -3.41
C ILE A 425 31.20 -34.16 -4.02
N ASP A 426 32.31 -34.33 -4.75
CA ASP A 426 33.01 -33.23 -5.42
C ASP A 426 32.14 -32.58 -6.52
N ASP A 427 31.36 -33.39 -7.27
CA ASP A 427 30.38 -32.88 -8.25
C ASP A 427 29.26 -32.09 -7.57
N LEU A 428 28.72 -32.61 -6.46
CA LEU A 428 27.70 -31.91 -5.68
C LEU A 428 28.25 -30.62 -5.06
N GLU A 429 29.47 -30.63 -4.53
CA GLU A 429 30.14 -29.46 -3.96
C GLU A 429 30.39 -28.41 -5.04
N SER A 430 30.92 -28.80 -6.20
CA SER A 430 31.08 -27.92 -7.37
C SER A 430 29.73 -27.37 -7.85
N ARG A 431 28.67 -28.17 -7.86
CA ARG A 431 27.33 -27.73 -8.29
C ARG A 431 26.70 -26.79 -7.27
N ILE A 432 26.90 -27.02 -5.98
CA ILE A 432 26.51 -26.10 -4.90
C ILE A 432 27.31 -24.81 -4.99
N ASP A 433 28.62 -24.86 -5.25
CA ASP A 433 29.48 -23.69 -5.44
C ASP A 433 29.10 -22.89 -6.69
N GLN A 434 28.77 -23.56 -7.79
CA GLN A 434 28.25 -22.91 -9.00
C GLN A 434 26.89 -22.25 -8.75
N LEU A 435 25.97 -22.94 -8.06
CA LEU A 435 24.66 -22.37 -7.70
C LEU A 435 24.78 -21.21 -6.72
N THR A 436 25.63 -21.33 -5.70
CA THR A 436 25.84 -20.25 -4.70
C THR A 436 26.61 -19.08 -5.27
N ASN A 437 27.58 -19.29 -6.16
CA ASN A 437 28.28 -18.19 -6.84
C ASN A 437 27.42 -17.52 -7.91
N ALA A 438 26.59 -18.28 -8.64
CA ALA A 438 25.57 -17.71 -9.53
C ALA A 438 24.52 -16.90 -8.75
N GLN A 439 24.14 -17.35 -7.54
CA GLN A 439 23.26 -16.60 -6.64
C GLN A 439 23.91 -15.35 -6.04
N LYS A 440 25.21 -15.37 -5.71
CA LYS A 440 25.94 -14.19 -5.23
C LYS A 440 26.10 -13.09 -6.30
N ALA A 441 26.04 -13.45 -7.58
CA ALA A 441 26.11 -12.52 -8.70
C ALA A 441 24.73 -11.97 -9.15
N ASN A 442 23.63 -12.45 -8.55
CA ASN A 442 22.29 -11.98 -8.92
C ASN A 442 21.96 -10.67 -8.18
N ASN A 443 21.66 -9.62 -8.95
CA ASN A 443 21.12 -8.38 -8.39
C ASN A 443 19.81 -8.68 -7.65
N ALA A 444 19.64 -8.10 -6.46
CA ALA A 444 18.43 -8.26 -5.65
C ALA A 444 17.16 -7.80 -6.40
N PHE A 445 17.32 -6.93 -7.40
CA PHE A 445 16.24 -6.37 -8.23
C PHE A 445 16.58 -6.46 -9.73
N PRO A 446 16.41 -7.63 -10.37
CA PRO A 446 16.78 -7.81 -11.77
C PRO A 446 16.01 -6.92 -12.75
N ALA A 447 14.70 -6.68 -12.59
CA ALA A 447 13.92 -5.93 -13.58
C ALA A 447 14.33 -4.44 -13.59
N MET A 448 14.38 -3.81 -12.40
CA MET A 448 14.85 -2.44 -12.26
C MET A 448 16.33 -2.28 -12.65
N SER A 449 17.18 -3.26 -12.36
CA SER A 449 18.59 -3.22 -12.80
C SER A 449 18.73 -3.27 -14.33
N LEU A 450 17.86 -4.02 -15.02
CA LEU A 450 17.83 -4.04 -16.48
C LEU A 450 17.49 -2.67 -17.05
N MET A 451 16.51 -1.96 -16.46
CA MET A 451 16.12 -0.60 -16.87
C MET A 451 17.25 0.42 -16.73
N ASP A 452 18.17 0.24 -15.78
CA ASP A 452 19.36 1.08 -15.67
C ASP A 452 20.36 0.86 -16.82
N SER A 453 20.45 -0.38 -17.31
CA SER A 453 21.40 -0.78 -18.35
C SER A 453 20.89 -0.59 -19.78
N GLU A 454 19.58 -0.71 -19.99
CA GLU A 454 18.98 -0.73 -21.32
C GLU A 454 18.82 0.68 -21.91
N ARG A 455 19.28 0.83 -23.17
CA ARG A 455 19.22 2.11 -23.88
C ARG A 455 17.79 2.62 -24.07
N GLU A 456 16.80 1.73 -24.11
CA GLU A 456 15.39 2.09 -24.30
C GLU A 456 14.89 3.02 -23.18
N TYR A 457 15.32 2.82 -21.94
CA TYR A 457 14.90 3.62 -20.78
C TYR A 457 15.77 4.85 -20.53
N GLN A 458 16.99 4.85 -21.08
CA GLN A 458 17.96 5.93 -20.90
C GLN A 458 17.89 7.00 -22.00
N ALA A 459 17.31 6.69 -23.16
CA ALA A 459 17.20 7.63 -24.28
C ALA A 459 16.11 8.70 -24.01
N SER A 460 16.49 9.97 -24.00
CA SER A 460 15.54 11.09 -23.90
C SER A 460 14.78 11.29 -25.21
N THR A 461 13.47 11.45 -25.12
CA THR A 461 12.58 11.81 -26.24
C THR A 461 12.44 13.33 -26.34
N GLU A 462 12.25 13.86 -27.56
CA GLU A 462 11.86 15.27 -27.74
C GLU A 462 10.42 15.46 -27.28
N LEU A 463 10.22 16.35 -26.30
CA LEU A 463 8.91 16.63 -25.70
C LEU A 463 8.46 18.04 -26.08
N GLU A 464 7.19 18.15 -26.46
CA GLU A 464 6.53 19.40 -26.82
C GLU A 464 6.02 20.13 -25.58
N HIS A 465 5.94 21.45 -25.70
CA HIS A 465 5.38 22.33 -24.68
C HIS A 465 3.86 22.42 -24.85
N ILE A 466 3.13 22.40 -23.75
CA ILE A 466 1.67 22.50 -23.75
C ILE A 466 1.25 23.92 -24.10
N PRO A 467 0.32 24.11 -25.06
CA PRO A 467 -0.20 25.42 -25.41
C PRO A 467 -1.11 25.98 -24.30
N ASN A 468 -1.97 26.96 -24.62
CA ASN A 468 -3.00 27.41 -23.69
C ASN A 468 -3.89 26.20 -23.28
N LEU A 469 -4.21 26.07 -21.99
CA LEU A 469 -5.02 24.97 -21.45
C LEU A 469 -6.37 24.81 -22.17
N LYS A 470 -6.98 25.91 -22.63
CA LYS A 470 -8.24 25.84 -23.40
C LYS A 470 -8.05 25.15 -24.75
N ASP A 471 -7.03 25.54 -25.51
CA ASP A 471 -6.74 24.93 -26.82
C ASP A 471 -6.25 23.49 -26.65
N PHE A 472 -5.43 23.27 -25.62
CA PHE A 472 -4.94 21.97 -25.23
C PHE A 472 -6.05 21.00 -24.85
N ALA A 473 -7.10 21.44 -24.14
CA ALA A 473 -8.24 20.59 -23.80
C ALA A 473 -8.96 20.07 -25.07
N HIS A 474 -9.16 20.94 -26.06
CA HIS A 474 -9.73 20.53 -27.34
C HIS A 474 -8.79 19.62 -28.13
N GLU A 475 -7.50 19.93 -28.18
CA GLU A 475 -6.52 19.08 -28.84
C GLU A 475 -6.44 17.68 -28.21
N LEU A 476 -6.40 17.63 -26.87
CA LEU A 476 -6.38 16.39 -26.11
C LEU A 476 -7.64 15.57 -26.34
N GLN A 477 -8.82 16.20 -26.44
CA GLN A 477 -10.07 15.55 -26.81
C GLN A 477 -9.95 14.82 -28.16
N TYR A 478 -9.46 15.50 -29.19
CA TYR A 478 -9.29 14.91 -30.52
C TYR A 478 -8.23 13.80 -30.54
N ARG A 479 -7.13 13.98 -29.80
CA ARG A 479 -6.08 12.95 -29.67
C ARG A 479 -6.56 11.71 -28.94
N ILE A 480 -7.32 11.86 -27.86
CA ILE A 480 -7.94 10.75 -27.12
C ILE A 480 -8.89 9.98 -28.03
N ALA A 481 -9.68 10.69 -28.84
CA ALA A 481 -10.62 10.06 -29.77
C ALA A 481 -9.94 9.15 -30.81
N ARG A 482 -8.67 9.40 -31.15
CA ARG A 482 -7.87 8.60 -32.10
C ARG A 482 -6.73 7.81 -31.46
N ALA A 483 -6.65 7.77 -30.14
CA ALA A 483 -5.52 7.15 -29.46
C ALA A 483 -5.47 5.63 -29.75
N GLU A 484 -6.62 4.98 -29.87
CA GLU A 484 -6.71 3.56 -30.24
C GLU A 484 -6.85 3.37 -31.76
N LYS A 485 -6.10 2.44 -32.34
CA LYS A 485 -6.04 2.25 -33.80
C LYS A 485 -7.35 1.75 -34.41
N HIS A 486 -8.22 1.13 -33.62
CA HIS A 486 -9.40 0.40 -34.09
C HIS A 486 -10.71 0.86 -33.45
N VAL A 487 -10.65 1.80 -32.50
CA VAL A 487 -11.81 2.27 -31.74
C VAL A 487 -11.70 3.78 -31.59
N GLU A 488 -12.76 4.49 -32.00
CA GLU A 488 -12.89 5.92 -31.75
C GLU A 488 -13.63 6.15 -30.43
N LEU A 489 -13.04 6.94 -29.53
CA LEU A 489 -13.57 7.22 -28.20
C LEU A 489 -14.11 8.66 -28.14
N PHE A 490 -15.39 8.83 -27.87
CA PHE A 490 -16.02 10.16 -27.91
C PHE A 490 -16.32 10.65 -26.49
N TYR A 491 -15.32 11.28 -25.87
CA TYR A 491 -15.48 12.00 -24.60
C TYR A 491 -15.81 13.46 -24.86
N SER A 492 -16.73 14.03 -24.07
CA SER A 492 -17.07 15.44 -24.20
C SER A 492 -15.90 16.33 -23.79
N VAL A 493 -15.89 17.59 -24.24
CA VAL A 493 -14.85 18.54 -23.80
C VAL A 493 -14.92 18.76 -22.28
N GLU A 494 -16.13 18.70 -21.71
CA GLU A 494 -16.36 18.78 -20.27
C GLU A 494 -15.63 17.66 -19.54
N ASP A 495 -15.73 16.42 -20.03
CA ASP A 495 -15.00 15.27 -19.46
C ASP A 495 -13.48 15.49 -19.48
N ILE A 496 -12.95 16.05 -20.57
CA ILE A 496 -11.52 16.34 -20.68
C ILE A 496 -11.10 17.48 -19.75
N ARG A 497 -11.92 18.53 -19.61
CA ARG A 497 -11.68 19.61 -18.64
C ARG A 497 -11.65 19.06 -17.22
N LEU A 498 -12.61 18.22 -16.86
CA LEU A 498 -12.66 17.55 -15.56
C LEU A 498 -11.43 16.71 -15.30
N LEU A 499 -10.98 15.95 -16.29
CA LEU A 499 -9.74 15.20 -16.20
C LEU A 499 -8.55 16.13 -15.91
N LEU A 500 -8.40 17.23 -16.66
CA LEU A 500 -7.31 18.20 -16.45
C LEU A 500 -7.38 18.87 -15.07
N GLY A 501 -8.57 19.30 -14.63
CA GLY A 501 -8.78 19.84 -13.29
C GLY A 501 -8.43 18.81 -12.21
N GLY A 502 -8.83 17.56 -12.40
CA GLY A 502 -8.53 16.44 -11.51
C GLY A 502 -7.03 16.16 -11.41
N LEU A 503 -6.31 16.17 -12.54
CA LEU A 503 -4.84 15.98 -12.60
C LEU A 503 -4.09 17.08 -11.85
N ALA A 504 -4.61 18.31 -11.87
CA ALA A 504 -4.07 19.41 -11.08
C ALA A 504 -4.38 19.26 -9.58
N MET A 505 -5.50 18.66 -9.23
CA MET A 505 -6.00 18.53 -7.86
C MET A 505 -5.35 17.38 -7.08
N SER A 506 -5.23 16.19 -7.69
CA SER A 506 -4.72 14.97 -7.04
C SER A 506 -3.89 14.11 -7.99
N GLN A 507 -3.05 13.24 -7.44
CA GLN A 507 -2.36 12.17 -8.18
C GLN A 507 -3.15 10.86 -8.21
N LEU A 508 -4.18 10.73 -7.37
CA LEU A 508 -5.07 9.57 -7.33
C LEU A 508 -6.42 9.94 -7.95
N HIS A 509 -6.85 9.19 -8.95
CA HIS A 509 -8.12 9.36 -9.65
C HIS A 509 -8.95 8.10 -9.55
N VAL A 510 -10.26 8.26 -9.43
CA VAL A 510 -11.23 7.17 -9.45
C VAL A 510 -12.24 7.46 -10.55
N PHE A 511 -12.21 6.63 -11.59
CA PHE A 511 -13.21 6.66 -12.65
C PHE A 511 -14.31 5.67 -12.30
N GLN A 512 -15.52 6.19 -12.10
CA GLN A 512 -16.67 5.40 -11.70
C GLN A 512 -17.79 5.51 -12.74
N GLY A 513 -18.63 4.48 -12.81
CA GLY A 513 -19.72 4.43 -13.78
C GLY A 513 -20.12 3.00 -14.09
N ILE A 514 -21.16 2.83 -14.90
CA ILE A 514 -21.63 1.51 -15.35
C ILE A 514 -20.52 0.85 -16.18
N SER A 515 -20.49 -0.49 -16.20
CA SER A 515 -19.60 -1.23 -17.10
C SER A 515 -19.82 -0.83 -18.57
N GLY A 516 -18.75 -0.79 -19.35
CA GLY A 516 -18.80 -0.42 -20.78
C GLY A 516 -18.84 1.09 -21.09
N THR A 517 -18.64 1.97 -20.11
CA THR A 517 -18.56 3.45 -20.31
C THR A 517 -17.19 3.94 -20.80
N GLY A 518 -16.22 3.03 -20.99
CA GLY A 518 -14.88 3.37 -21.48
C GLY A 518 -13.92 3.91 -20.40
N LYS A 519 -14.09 3.56 -19.12
CA LYS A 519 -13.24 4.04 -18.01
C LYS A 519 -11.76 3.69 -18.21
N THR A 520 -11.49 2.40 -18.44
CA THR A 520 -10.14 1.86 -18.73
C THR A 520 -9.56 2.45 -20.02
N SER A 521 -10.40 2.62 -21.05
CA SER A 521 -10.00 3.22 -22.33
C SER A 521 -9.61 4.69 -22.20
N LEU A 522 -10.32 5.49 -21.38
CA LEU A 522 -9.96 6.90 -21.15
C LEU A 522 -8.56 7.03 -20.57
N ALA A 523 -8.23 6.25 -19.55
CA ALA A 523 -6.92 6.28 -18.90
C ALA A 523 -5.79 5.93 -19.88
N LYS A 524 -5.97 4.85 -20.66
CA LYS A 524 -5.01 4.41 -21.67
C LYS A 524 -4.86 5.41 -22.81
N ALA A 525 -5.97 5.91 -23.32
CA ALA A 525 -6.01 6.88 -24.41
C ALA A 525 -5.40 8.22 -24.02
N PHE A 526 -5.71 8.72 -22.82
CA PHE A 526 -5.11 9.94 -22.26
C PHE A 526 -3.59 9.81 -22.18
N THR A 527 -3.09 8.75 -21.55
CA THR A 527 -1.65 8.56 -21.34
C THR A 527 -0.89 8.49 -22.66
N LYS A 528 -1.48 7.78 -23.63
CA LYS A 528 -0.94 7.68 -24.98
C LYS A 528 -0.97 9.02 -25.73
N ALA A 529 -2.05 9.79 -25.59
CA ALA A 529 -2.17 11.12 -26.17
C ALA A 529 -1.14 12.10 -25.58
N MET A 530 -0.77 11.91 -24.31
CA MET A 530 0.30 12.66 -23.63
C MET A 530 1.72 12.18 -23.99
N GLY A 531 1.87 11.00 -24.58
CA GLY A 531 3.17 10.42 -24.91
C GLY A 531 3.88 9.72 -23.73
N GLY A 532 3.16 9.41 -22.64
CA GLY A 532 3.66 8.59 -21.54
C GLY A 532 3.32 7.11 -21.69
N PHE A 533 3.75 6.30 -20.72
CA PHE A 533 3.38 4.89 -20.65
C PHE A 533 2.26 4.65 -19.62
N CYS A 534 1.40 3.69 -19.92
CA CYS A 534 0.32 3.24 -19.03
C CYS A 534 0.56 1.79 -18.65
N THR A 535 0.73 1.52 -17.35
CA THR A 535 0.84 0.16 -16.82
C THR A 535 -0.52 -0.28 -16.29
N ASP A 536 -1.07 -1.34 -16.86
CA ASP A 536 -2.37 -1.89 -16.50
C ASP A 536 -2.21 -2.96 -15.42
N ILE A 537 -2.89 -2.80 -14.28
CA ILE A 537 -2.83 -3.68 -13.13
C ILE A 537 -4.25 -4.10 -12.77
N ALA A 538 -4.57 -5.35 -13.07
CA ALA A 538 -5.84 -5.97 -12.69
C ALA A 538 -5.85 -6.30 -11.20
N VAL A 539 -6.57 -5.52 -10.40
CA VAL A 539 -6.71 -5.75 -8.97
C VAL A 539 -7.47 -7.05 -8.74
N GLN A 540 -6.96 -7.90 -7.84
CA GLN A 540 -7.60 -9.17 -7.52
C GLN A 540 -8.41 -9.08 -6.23
N ALA A 541 -9.42 -9.93 -6.10
CA ALA A 541 -10.17 -10.09 -4.87
C ALA A 541 -9.24 -10.61 -3.74
N GLY A 542 -9.33 -10.01 -2.56
CA GLY A 542 -8.59 -10.44 -1.38
C GLY A 542 -7.20 -9.82 -1.20
N TRP A 543 -6.82 -8.83 -2.02
CA TRP A 543 -5.63 -8.01 -1.77
C TRP A 543 -5.79 -7.25 -0.45
N ARG A 544 -4.78 -7.35 0.41
CA ARG A 544 -4.82 -6.79 1.77
C ARG A 544 -3.61 -5.92 2.06
N ASP A 545 -2.47 -6.21 1.45
CA ASP A 545 -1.20 -5.61 1.85
C ASP A 545 -0.48 -4.98 0.65
N ARG A 546 0.49 -4.11 0.92
CA ARG A 546 1.30 -3.45 -0.12
C ARG A 546 2.04 -4.45 -1.03
N ASP A 547 2.37 -5.61 -0.49
CA ASP A 547 3.13 -6.66 -1.19
C ASP A 547 2.32 -7.24 -2.36
N ASP A 548 0.99 -7.14 -2.29
CA ASP A 548 0.10 -7.49 -3.40
C ASP A 548 0.28 -6.55 -4.60
N LEU A 549 0.70 -5.30 -4.38
CA LEU A 549 0.88 -4.31 -5.43
C LEU A 549 2.35 -4.14 -5.84
N LEU A 550 3.26 -4.03 -4.87
CA LEU A 550 4.69 -3.78 -5.09
C LEU A 550 5.52 -5.07 -5.23
N GLY A 551 5.05 -6.16 -4.63
CA GLY A 551 5.80 -7.40 -4.50
C GLY A 551 6.45 -7.56 -3.13
N HIS A 552 7.21 -8.64 -2.96
CA HIS A 552 7.81 -9.01 -1.67
C HIS A 552 9.26 -9.47 -1.83
N PHE A 553 10.03 -9.36 -0.75
CA PHE A 553 11.39 -9.85 -0.69
C PHE A 553 11.45 -11.31 -0.27
N ASN A 554 12.07 -12.16 -1.08
CA ASN A 554 12.37 -13.54 -0.72
C ASN A 554 13.78 -13.63 -0.09
N ALA A 555 13.81 -13.89 1.21
CA ALA A 555 15.06 -13.98 1.97
C ALA A 555 15.95 -15.18 1.58
N PHE A 556 15.36 -16.28 1.09
CA PHE A 556 16.11 -17.47 0.64
C PHE A 556 16.81 -17.21 -0.68
N GLU A 557 16.10 -16.61 -1.64
CA GLU A 557 16.66 -16.26 -2.95
C GLU A 557 17.47 -14.95 -2.93
N ARG A 558 17.37 -14.17 -1.83
CA ARG A 558 17.91 -12.80 -1.70
C ARG A 558 17.47 -11.88 -2.83
N ARG A 559 16.24 -12.09 -3.31
CA ARG A 559 15.67 -11.40 -4.47
C ARG A 559 14.33 -10.80 -4.10
N PHE A 560 14.05 -9.63 -4.64
CA PHE A 560 12.75 -9.01 -4.59
C PHE A 560 11.93 -9.43 -5.82
N TYR A 561 10.70 -9.92 -5.62
CA TYR A 561 9.79 -10.18 -6.72
C TYR A 561 9.09 -8.89 -7.12
N GLU A 562 9.66 -8.21 -8.10
CA GLU A 562 9.21 -6.90 -8.57
C GLU A 562 7.91 -7.02 -9.39
N LYS A 563 6.78 -6.57 -8.83
CA LYS A 563 5.51 -6.49 -9.58
C LYS A 563 5.47 -5.29 -10.51
N ASP A 564 4.54 -5.30 -11.47
CA ASP A 564 4.42 -4.29 -12.52
C ASP A 564 4.26 -2.86 -11.98
N CYS A 565 3.58 -2.67 -10.83
CA CYS A 565 3.49 -1.37 -10.17
C CYS A 565 4.88 -0.85 -9.76
N LEU A 566 5.69 -1.69 -9.12
CA LEU A 566 7.04 -1.32 -8.69
C LEU A 566 7.92 -1.00 -9.90
N GLN A 567 7.85 -1.84 -10.94
CA GLN A 567 8.57 -1.63 -12.19
C GLN A 567 8.15 -0.31 -12.86
N ALA A 568 6.86 0.02 -12.88
CA ALA A 568 6.34 1.28 -13.43
C ALA A 568 6.83 2.50 -12.65
N LEU A 569 6.84 2.44 -11.31
CA LEU A 569 7.37 3.53 -10.48
C LEU A 569 8.86 3.76 -10.72
N TYR A 570 9.62 2.69 -10.91
CA TYR A 570 11.04 2.79 -11.26
C TYR A 570 11.24 3.33 -12.68
N GLN A 571 10.50 2.80 -13.65
CA GLN A 571 10.51 3.23 -15.05
C GLN A 571 10.22 4.71 -15.18
N ALA A 572 9.26 5.25 -14.42
CA ALA A 572 8.90 6.66 -14.44
C ALA A 572 10.03 7.61 -13.95
N GLN A 573 11.06 7.09 -13.29
CA GLN A 573 12.23 7.84 -12.83
C GLN A 573 13.37 7.85 -13.87
N THR A 574 13.32 6.95 -14.85
CA THR A 574 14.36 6.83 -15.88
C THR A 574 14.41 8.09 -16.74
N PRO A 575 15.58 8.43 -17.34
CA PRO A 575 15.73 9.65 -18.12
C PRO A 575 14.73 9.82 -19.27
N ARG A 576 14.24 8.72 -19.85
CA ARG A 576 13.21 8.75 -20.90
C ARG A 576 11.86 9.23 -20.40
N TRP A 577 11.43 8.76 -19.22
CA TRP A 577 10.05 8.91 -18.76
C TRP A 577 9.89 9.91 -17.61
N LYS A 578 10.98 10.43 -17.03
CA LYS A 578 10.95 11.39 -15.91
C LYS A 578 10.21 12.70 -16.18
N ASP A 579 10.04 13.07 -17.44
CA ASP A 579 9.33 14.29 -17.86
C ASP A 579 8.11 13.98 -18.73
N THR A 580 7.58 12.76 -18.68
CA THR A 580 6.33 12.37 -19.36
C THR A 580 5.22 12.11 -18.35
N CYS A 581 3.97 12.28 -18.77
CA CYS A 581 2.81 11.94 -17.94
C CYS A 581 2.53 10.44 -17.97
N ASN A 582 2.93 9.72 -16.92
CA ASN A 582 2.80 8.27 -16.82
C ASN A 582 1.61 7.89 -15.95
N VAL A 583 0.98 6.76 -16.25
CA VAL A 583 -0.20 6.28 -15.52
C VAL A 583 -0.02 4.85 -15.05
N ILE A 584 -0.38 4.61 -13.80
CA ILE A 584 -0.59 3.27 -13.26
C ILE A 584 -2.11 3.10 -13.13
N LEU A 585 -2.66 2.23 -13.97
CA LEU A 585 -4.09 1.95 -14.03
C LEU A 585 -4.41 0.75 -13.13
N LEU A 586 -5.17 0.99 -12.07
CA LEU A 586 -5.70 -0.04 -11.18
C LEU A 586 -7.10 -0.42 -11.67
N ASP A 587 -7.17 -1.43 -12.52
CA ASP A 587 -8.46 -1.87 -13.09
C ASP A 587 -9.26 -2.64 -12.04
N GLU A 588 -10.56 -2.35 -11.95
CA GLU A 588 -11.47 -2.84 -10.91
C GLU A 588 -10.93 -2.64 -9.50
N MET A 589 -10.42 -1.43 -9.23
CA MET A 589 -9.78 -1.03 -7.98
C MET A 589 -10.61 -1.38 -6.74
N ASN A 590 -11.95 -1.37 -6.86
CA ASN A 590 -12.90 -1.65 -5.79
C ASN A 590 -13.27 -3.13 -5.59
N LEU A 591 -12.65 -4.05 -6.35
CA LEU A 591 -12.76 -5.49 -6.10
C LEU A 591 -12.12 -5.88 -4.75
N SER A 592 -11.09 -5.14 -4.35
CA SER A 592 -10.51 -5.16 -3.01
C SER A 592 -10.57 -3.77 -2.37
N ARG A 593 -10.23 -3.66 -1.08
CA ARG A 593 -10.29 -2.39 -0.32
C ARG A 593 -9.02 -1.57 -0.55
N PRO A 594 -9.05 -0.45 -1.32
CA PRO A 594 -7.83 0.29 -1.64
C PRO A 594 -7.17 0.90 -0.40
N GLU A 595 -7.93 1.23 0.64
CA GLU A 595 -7.40 1.70 1.90
C GLU A 595 -6.49 0.69 2.62
N GLN A 596 -6.48 -0.59 2.22
CA GLN A 596 -5.61 -1.63 2.75
C GLN A 596 -4.35 -1.78 1.88
N TYR A 597 -4.48 -2.30 0.66
CA TYR A 597 -3.31 -2.58 -0.19
C TYR A 597 -2.61 -1.32 -0.72
N PHE A 598 -3.32 -0.18 -0.80
CA PHE A 598 -2.78 1.10 -1.27
C PHE A 598 -2.43 2.05 -0.10
N ALA A 599 -2.48 1.59 1.16
CA ALA A 599 -2.32 2.43 2.35
C ALA A 599 -1.02 3.26 2.35
N GLU A 600 0.11 2.65 1.99
CA GLU A 600 1.41 3.34 1.98
C GLU A 600 1.47 4.44 0.94
N PHE A 601 0.85 4.24 -0.23
CA PHE A 601 0.71 5.27 -1.25
C PHE A 601 -0.20 6.38 -0.78
N LEU A 602 -1.35 6.07 -0.18
CA LEU A 602 -2.23 7.07 0.40
C LEU A 602 -1.51 7.93 1.44
N SER A 603 -0.61 7.34 2.23
CA SER A 603 0.22 8.07 3.20
C SER A 603 1.32 8.89 2.52
N ALA A 604 2.03 8.33 1.54
CA ALA A 604 3.05 9.02 0.78
C ALA A 604 2.49 10.25 0.04
N LEU A 605 1.34 10.10 -0.63
CA LEU A 605 0.66 11.17 -1.37
C LEU A 605 0.17 12.33 -0.47
N GLU A 606 0.02 12.11 0.84
CA GLU A 606 -0.32 13.18 1.79
C GLU A 606 0.86 14.08 2.16
N LYS A 607 2.09 13.65 1.89
CA LYS A 607 3.26 14.46 2.19
C LYS A 607 3.33 15.64 1.24
N ASN A 608 3.41 16.84 1.83
CA ASN A 608 3.52 18.09 1.08
C ASN A 608 4.84 18.16 0.28
N ASN A 609 5.90 17.55 0.80
CA ASN A 609 7.21 17.49 0.15
C ASN A 609 7.31 16.23 -0.73
N PRO A 610 7.43 16.37 -2.06
CA PRO A 610 7.58 15.23 -2.97
C PRO A 610 8.80 14.36 -2.68
N ASP A 611 9.89 14.94 -2.16
CA ASP A 611 11.12 14.21 -1.84
C ASP A 611 10.96 13.21 -0.67
N GLU A 612 9.92 13.37 0.14
CA GLU A 612 9.65 12.51 1.29
C GLU A 612 8.70 11.35 0.94
N ARG A 613 8.20 11.28 -0.30
CA ARG A 613 7.28 10.26 -0.80
C ARG A 613 8.03 8.95 -1.09
N LEU A 614 8.56 8.35 -0.04
CA LEU A 614 9.37 7.14 -0.08
C LEU A 614 8.61 5.98 0.53
N ILE A 615 8.58 4.86 -0.20
CA ILE A 615 8.02 3.58 0.23
C ILE A 615 9.16 2.60 0.46
N SER A 616 9.22 1.98 1.64
CA SER A 616 10.33 1.09 2.01
C SER A 616 10.05 -0.34 1.56
N LEU A 617 10.82 -0.84 0.59
CA LEU A 617 10.67 -2.19 0.05
C LEU A 617 11.26 -3.26 0.98
N SER A 618 12.33 -2.94 1.70
CA SER A 618 12.99 -3.83 2.65
C SER A 618 13.45 -3.09 3.92
N GLU A 619 13.60 -3.84 5.02
CA GLU A 619 14.10 -3.29 6.29
C GLU A 619 15.55 -2.82 6.18
N THR A 620 16.38 -3.57 5.44
CA THR A 620 17.80 -3.30 5.24
C THR A 620 18.11 -3.03 3.76
N ALA A 621 19.20 -2.30 3.50
CA ALA A 621 19.70 -2.08 2.14
C ALA A 621 20.11 -3.41 1.50
N LEU A 622 19.62 -3.66 0.29
CA LEU A 622 19.91 -4.89 -0.44
C LEU A 622 21.17 -4.72 -1.30
N PRO A 623 22.05 -5.73 -1.37
CA PRO A 623 23.23 -5.67 -2.23
C PRO A 623 22.83 -5.66 -3.72
N GLY A 624 23.53 -4.86 -4.53
CA GLY A 624 23.19 -4.71 -5.96
C GLY A 624 21.86 -3.97 -6.20
N ALA A 625 21.48 -3.05 -5.31
CA ALA A 625 20.30 -2.22 -5.50
C ALA A 625 20.44 -1.30 -6.73
N PRO A 626 19.38 -1.17 -7.56
CA PRO A 626 19.32 -0.25 -8.69
C PRO A 626 19.62 1.20 -8.31
N ALA A 627 20.15 1.97 -9.26
CA ALA A 627 20.72 3.29 -9.01
C ALA A 627 19.71 4.32 -8.46
N MET A 628 18.44 4.21 -8.86
CA MET A 628 17.40 5.16 -8.46
C MET A 628 16.68 4.77 -7.16
N LEU A 629 17.01 3.64 -6.52
CA LEU A 629 16.48 3.32 -5.19
C LEU A 629 17.21 4.13 -4.12
N ARG A 630 16.45 4.91 -3.33
CA ARG A 630 17.02 5.66 -2.21
C ARG A 630 17.46 4.69 -1.11
N ASN A 631 18.69 4.90 -0.61
CA ASN A 631 19.32 4.06 0.42
C ASN A 631 19.35 2.57 0.06
N GLY A 632 19.27 2.21 -1.23
CA GLY A 632 19.25 0.83 -1.71
C GLY A 632 18.06 -0.02 -1.20
N ARG A 633 16.98 0.61 -0.72
CA ARG A 633 15.80 -0.09 -0.15
C ARG A 633 14.46 0.62 -0.31
N GLN A 634 14.45 1.89 -0.73
CA GLN A 634 13.23 2.70 -0.79
C GLN A 634 12.95 3.14 -2.22
N ILE A 635 11.72 2.92 -2.68
CA ILE A 635 11.24 3.45 -3.95
C ILE A 635 10.62 4.83 -3.73
N TRP A 636 10.99 5.78 -4.57
CA TRP A 636 10.36 7.10 -4.61
C TRP A 636 9.08 7.04 -5.44
N VAL A 637 8.01 7.65 -4.95
CA VAL A 637 6.74 7.82 -5.69
C VAL A 637 6.87 9.08 -6.55
N PRO A 638 7.05 8.95 -7.89
CA PRO A 638 7.37 10.08 -8.73
C PRO A 638 6.17 10.98 -8.99
N ASP A 639 6.40 12.30 -9.13
CA ASP A 639 5.30 13.25 -9.32
C ASP A 639 4.60 13.16 -10.68
N ASN A 640 5.31 12.59 -11.66
CA ASN A 640 4.88 12.38 -13.03
C ASN A 640 4.10 11.07 -13.22
N VAL A 641 3.72 10.40 -12.12
CA VAL A 641 2.87 9.21 -12.13
C VAL A 641 1.50 9.57 -11.53
N TRP A 642 0.45 9.31 -12.29
CA TRP A 642 -0.93 9.33 -11.80
C TRP A 642 -1.44 7.90 -11.60
N PHE A 643 -2.08 7.67 -10.47
CA PHE A 643 -2.77 6.43 -10.17
C PHE A 643 -4.23 6.59 -10.54
N ILE A 644 -4.69 5.85 -11.56
CA ILE A 644 -6.08 5.90 -11.99
C ILE A 644 -6.72 4.56 -11.64
N GLY A 645 -7.70 4.56 -10.75
CA GLY A 645 -8.52 3.40 -10.44
C GLY A 645 -9.81 3.40 -11.23
N THR A 646 -10.21 2.26 -11.80
CA THR A 646 -11.57 2.09 -12.32
C THR A 646 -12.43 1.42 -11.26
N ALA A 647 -13.64 1.92 -11.04
CA ALA A 647 -14.60 1.36 -10.10
C ALA A 647 -15.93 1.10 -10.82
N ASN A 648 -16.47 -0.10 -10.62
CA ASN A 648 -17.82 -0.46 -11.07
C ASN A 648 -18.81 -0.25 -9.91
N HIS A 649 -20.05 0.13 -10.20
CA HIS A 649 -21.10 0.31 -9.19
C HIS A 649 -21.97 -0.96 -9.03
N ASP A 650 -21.36 -2.14 -9.13
CA ASP A 650 -22.06 -3.43 -9.12
C ASP A 650 -22.09 -4.05 -7.71
N GLU A 651 -23.12 -4.86 -7.40
CA GLU A 651 -23.36 -5.48 -6.07
C GLU A 651 -22.17 -6.31 -5.54
N THR A 652 -21.30 -6.78 -6.43
CA THR A 652 -20.15 -7.63 -6.09
C THR A 652 -18.91 -6.84 -5.67
N THR A 653 -18.98 -5.50 -5.61
CA THR A 653 -17.82 -4.63 -5.36
C THR A 653 -17.89 -3.95 -4.00
N ASN A 654 -16.74 -3.64 -3.40
CA ASN A 654 -16.69 -2.94 -2.12
C ASN A 654 -16.92 -1.44 -2.33
N GLU A 655 -17.72 -0.82 -1.47
CA GLU A 655 -17.75 0.65 -1.41
C GLU A 655 -16.39 1.19 -0.96
N LEU A 656 -15.92 2.23 -1.65
CA LEU A 656 -14.65 2.88 -1.31
C LEU A 656 -14.78 3.61 0.03
N ALA A 657 -13.78 3.45 0.90
CA ALA A 657 -13.76 4.16 2.17
C ALA A 657 -13.63 5.67 1.99
N ASP A 658 -14.15 6.42 2.97
CA ASP A 658 -14.08 7.88 3.04
C ASP A 658 -12.67 8.43 2.82
N LYS A 659 -11.66 7.77 3.38
CA LYS A 659 -10.25 8.16 3.27
C LYS A 659 -9.75 8.11 1.83
N THR A 660 -10.20 7.14 1.05
CA THR A 660 -9.82 6.96 -0.37
C THR A 660 -10.53 8.02 -1.23
N TYR A 661 -11.82 8.22 -1.01
CA TYR A 661 -12.58 9.29 -1.66
C TYR A 661 -12.00 10.67 -1.36
N ASP A 662 -11.54 10.90 -0.12
CA ASP A 662 -11.01 12.18 0.28
C ASP A 662 -9.68 12.55 -0.35
N ARG A 663 -8.90 11.54 -0.72
CA ARG A 663 -7.58 11.70 -1.33
C ARG A 663 -7.62 11.65 -2.85
N SER A 664 -8.71 11.20 -3.45
CA SER A 664 -8.84 11.03 -4.90
C SER A 664 -9.68 12.12 -5.57
N HIS A 665 -9.43 12.33 -6.86
CA HIS A 665 -10.38 12.97 -7.75
C HIS A 665 -11.34 11.91 -8.29
N VAL A 666 -12.65 12.08 -8.05
CA VAL A 666 -13.68 11.13 -8.52
C VAL A 666 -14.35 11.72 -9.74
N MET A 667 -14.34 10.96 -10.83
CA MET A 667 -15.00 11.32 -12.07
C MET A 667 -16.01 10.24 -12.44
N THR A 668 -17.29 10.62 -12.53
CA THR A 668 -18.36 9.75 -12.99
C THR A 668 -18.47 9.88 -14.50
N LEU A 669 -18.21 8.80 -15.24
CA LEU A 669 -18.29 8.80 -16.69
C LEU A 669 -19.70 8.39 -17.15
N PRO A 670 -20.43 9.28 -17.86
CA PRO A 670 -21.70 8.93 -18.45
C PRO A 670 -21.51 8.01 -19.67
N LYS A 671 -22.63 7.50 -20.19
CA LYS A 671 -22.62 6.74 -21.43
C LYS A 671 -22.23 7.65 -22.61
N GLN A 672 -21.31 7.21 -23.45
CA GLN A 672 -20.83 7.96 -24.62
C GLN A 672 -21.85 7.91 -25.76
N ASP A 673 -22.86 8.77 -25.71
CA ASP A 673 -23.90 8.84 -26.75
C ASP A 673 -23.62 9.94 -27.81
N HIS A 674 -22.78 10.94 -27.49
CA HIS A 674 -22.50 12.09 -28.36
C HIS A 674 -21.22 11.90 -29.19
N ARG A 675 -21.32 12.08 -30.51
CA ARG A 675 -20.18 12.07 -31.44
C ARG A 675 -19.87 13.48 -31.94
N PHE A 676 -18.60 13.76 -32.24
CA PHE A 676 -18.13 15.03 -32.79
C PHE A 676 -17.13 14.80 -33.93
N GLU A 677 -16.98 15.79 -34.81
CA GLU A 677 -15.99 15.72 -35.91
C GLU A 677 -14.56 15.83 -35.36
N ILE A 678 -13.74 14.83 -35.69
CA ILE A 678 -12.36 14.74 -35.19
C ILE A 678 -11.40 15.48 -36.12
N LYS A 679 -10.66 16.44 -35.58
CA LYS A 679 -9.52 17.06 -36.27
C LYS A 679 -8.28 16.20 -36.13
N ASP A 680 -7.54 16.03 -37.23
CA ASP A 680 -6.33 15.22 -37.24
C ASP A 680 -5.14 16.02 -36.72
N TYR A 681 -4.41 15.44 -35.76
CA TYR A 681 -3.18 15.99 -35.21
C TYR A 681 -2.04 14.97 -35.39
N GLY A 682 -0.84 15.47 -35.67
CA GLY A 682 0.35 14.62 -35.75
C GLY A 682 0.71 13.96 -34.41
N PRO A 683 1.53 12.90 -34.42
CA PRO A 683 2.04 12.32 -33.18
C PRO A 683 2.83 13.38 -32.40
N ALA A 684 2.50 13.56 -31.12
CA ALA A 684 3.25 14.43 -30.22
C ALA A 684 3.40 13.76 -28.85
N SER A 685 4.36 14.23 -28.08
CA SER A 685 4.57 13.81 -26.69
C SER A 685 4.80 15.05 -25.86
N TYR A 686 4.05 15.21 -24.77
CA TYR A 686 4.01 16.43 -23.99
C TYR A 686 4.87 16.31 -22.73
N SER A 687 5.57 17.40 -22.39
CA SER A 687 6.34 17.49 -21.15
C SER A 687 5.43 17.60 -19.93
N PHE A 688 5.69 16.76 -18.92
CA PHE A 688 5.04 16.82 -17.61
C PHE A 688 5.32 18.15 -16.90
N ARG A 689 6.57 18.65 -16.96
CA ARG A 689 6.92 19.96 -16.39
C ARG A 689 6.12 21.08 -17.03
N SER A 690 5.97 21.06 -18.35
CA SER A 690 5.15 22.03 -19.06
C SER A 690 3.68 22.00 -18.62
N LEU A 691 3.13 20.79 -18.36
CA LEU A 691 1.76 20.65 -17.84
C LEU A 691 1.63 21.26 -16.44
N GLN A 692 2.58 20.96 -15.56
CA GLN A 692 2.59 21.52 -14.19
C GLN A 692 2.78 23.03 -14.20
N ASP A 693 3.59 23.58 -15.11
CA ASP A 693 3.76 25.02 -15.27
C ASP A 693 2.47 25.69 -15.76
N ALA A 694 1.75 25.07 -16.70
CA ALA A 694 0.45 25.53 -17.16
C ALA A 694 -0.60 25.53 -16.04
N PHE A 695 -0.65 24.46 -15.25
CA PHE A 695 -1.50 24.39 -14.05
C PHE A 695 -1.12 25.44 -13.01
N GLY A 696 0.18 25.60 -12.73
CA GLY A 696 0.69 26.59 -11.80
C GLY A 696 0.38 28.02 -12.22
N LYS A 697 0.43 28.31 -13.52
CA LYS A 697 0.03 29.60 -14.08
C LYS A 697 -1.47 29.85 -13.89
N ALA A 698 -2.32 28.89 -14.24
CA ALA A 698 -3.76 28.99 -14.03
C ALA A 698 -4.11 29.25 -12.55
N CYS A 699 -3.49 28.50 -11.63
CA CYS A 699 -3.67 28.67 -10.19
C CYS A 699 -3.28 30.07 -9.70
N LYS A 700 -2.23 30.68 -10.26
CA LYS A 700 -1.82 32.06 -9.91
C LYS A 700 -2.78 33.10 -10.48
N ASP A 701 -3.23 32.92 -11.72
CA ASP A 701 -4.08 33.89 -12.41
C ASP A 701 -5.50 33.96 -11.79
N HIS A 702 -6.01 32.84 -11.26
CA HIS A 702 -7.36 32.76 -10.69
C HIS A 702 -7.43 32.59 -9.16
N SER A 703 -6.31 32.65 -8.42
CA SER A 703 -6.28 32.35 -6.98
C SER A 703 -7.24 33.22 -6.16
N ASP A 704 -7.27 34.52 -6.42
CA ASP A 704 -8.03 35.47 -5.60
C ASP A 704 -9.53 35.32 -5.83
N SER A 705 -9.94 35.12 -7.09
CA SER A 705 -11.34 34.84 -7.41
C SER A 705 -11.84 33.55 -6.76
N VAL A 706 -11.00 32.51 -6.71
CA VAL A 706 -11.39 31.23 -6.09
C VAL A 706 -11.44 31.35 -4.57
N ARG A 707 -10.52 32.10 -3.96
CA ARG A 707 -10.56 32.37 -2.51
C ARG A 707 -11.82 33.13 -2.10
N SER A 708 -12.23 34.15 -2.86
CA SER A 708 -13.50 34.86 -2.61
C SER A 708 -14.68 33.91 -2.66
N LEU A 709 -14.77 33.10 -3.72
CA LEU A 709 -15.85 32.12 -3.89
C LEU A 709 -15.91 31.11 -2.73
N LEU A 710 -14.76 30.61 -2.26
CA LEU A 710 -14.72 29.68 -1.13
C LEU A 710 -15.09 30.35 0.21
N GLN A 711 -14.72 31.62 0.39
CA GLN A 711 -15.14 32.40 1.57
C GLN A 711 -16.64 32.65 1.57
N GLU A 712 -17.21 33.02 0.43
CA GLU A 712 -18.66 33.18 0.23
C GLU A 712 -19.39 31.87 0.48
N LEU A 713 -18.90 30.75 -0.06
CA LEU A 713 -19.46 29.42 0.17
C LEU A 713 -19.46 29.08 1.66
N THR A 714 -18.32 29.26 2.35
CA THR A 714 -18.16 28.91 3.76
C THR A 714 -19.03 29.78 4.68
N ALA A 715 -19.27 31.03 4.31
CA ALA A 715 -20.14 31.94 5.06
C ALA A 715 -21.64 31.74 4.78
N ASN A 716 -22.00 30.95 3.77
CA ASN A 716 -23.40 30.79 3.35
C ASN A 716 -24.18 29.81 4.26
N ASP A 717 -25.49 30.02 4.33
CA ASP A 717 -26.47 29.11 4.95
C ASP A 717 -26.38 27.67 4.44
N PHE A 718 -25.92 27.46 3.20
CA PHE A 718 -25.66 26.12 2.67
C PHE A 718 -24.68 25.33 3.55
N THR A 719 -23.57 25.95 3.97
CA THR A 719 -22.54 25.30 4.80
C THR A 719 -23.03 25.05 6.22
N SER A 720 -23.74 26.01 6.81
CA SER A 720 -24.29 25.86 8.16
C SER A 720 -25.34 24.75 8.23
N ARG A 721 -26.19 24.61 7.20
CA ARG A 721 -27.15 23.50 7.07
C ARG A 721 -26.47 22.16 6.83
N LEU A 722 -25.40 22.13 6.06
CA LEU A 722 -24.63 20.91 5.83
C LEU A 722 -24.01 20.39 7.15
N GLU A 723 -23.59 21.30 8.03
CA GLU A 723 -23.06 20.97 9.35
C GLU A 723 -24.17 20.61 10.35
N SER A 724 -25.26 21.40 10.43
CA SER A 724 -26.35 21.16 11.40
C SER A 724 -27.16 19.91 11.09
N ASP A 725 -27.55 19.72 9.84
CA ASP A 725 -28.54 18.72 9.46
C ASP A 725 -27.87 17.39 9.10
N PHE A 726 -26.63 17.44 8.62
CA PHE A 726 -25.88 16.27 8.17
C PHE A 726 -24.61 16.00 8.98
N GLY A 727 -24.19 16.88 9.90
CA GLY A 727 -22.92 16.70 10.63
C GLY A 727 -21.73 16.59 9.68
N LEU A 728 -21.79 17.28 8.54
CA LEU A 728 -20.77 17.28 7.51
C LEU A 728 -20.14 18.66 7.44
N GLY A 729 -18.82 18.67 7.29
CA GLY A 729 -18.06 19.89 7.03
C GLY A 729 -16.93 19.56 6.06
N TRP A 730 -16.44 20.57 5.36
CA TRP A 730 -15.23 20.45 4.56
C TRP A 730 -14.03 21.05 5.29
N GLY A 731 -12.95 20.28 5.40
CA GLY A 731 -11.71 20.75 6.02
C GLY A 731 -10.71 21.32 5.00
N ASN A 732 -9.54 21.73 5.48
CA ASN A 732 -8.46 22.35 4.68
C ASN A 732 -8.05 21.57 3.41
N ARG A 733 -8.32 20.24 3.35
CA ARG A 733 -8.06 19.44 2.15
C ARG A 733 -8.94 19.87 0.99
N PHE A 734 -10.24 20.06 1.23
CA PHE A 734 -11.19 20.50 0.22
C PHE A 734 -10.78 21.86 -0.34
N GLU A 735 -10.44 22.81 0.52
CA GLU A 735 -9.96 24.13 0.11
C GLU A 735 -8.69 24.05 -0.74
N LYS A 736 -7.68 23.27 -0.30
CA LYS A 736 -6.44 23.07 -1.08
C LYS A 736 -6.71 22.45 -2.45
N GLN A 737 -7.64 21.51 -2.52
CA GLN A 737 -8.05 20.86 -3.77
C GLN A 737 -8.80 21.84 -4.67
N ALA A 738 -9.75 22.61 -4.12
CA ALA A 738 -10.50 23.63 -4.84
C ALA A 738 -9.59 24.71 -5.45
N LEU A 739 -8.58 25.16 -4.69
CA LEU A 739 -7.57 26.12 -5.13
C LEU A 739 -6.67 25.61 -6.26
N ARG A 740 -6.66 24.31 -6.57
CA ARG A 740 -5.98 23.75 -7.74
C ARG A 740 -6.94 23.37 -8.86
N PHE A 741 -8.09 22.78 -8.50
CA PHE A 741 -9.10 22.28 -9.44
C PHE A 741 -9.80 23.40 -10.21
N ILE A 742 -10.40 24.36 -9.49
CA ILE A 742 -11.25 25.40 -10.10
C ILE A 742 -10.44 26.30 -11.06
N PRO A 743 -9.23 26.79 -10.71
CA PRO A 743 -8.43 27.59 -11.64
C PRO A 743 -8.11 26.88 -12.96
N VAL A 744 -7.77 25.59 -12.90
CA VAL A 744 -7.43 24.80 -14.09
C VAL A 744 -8.66 24.54 -14.95
N MET A 745 -9.82 24.28 -14.33
CA MET A 745 -11.10 24.18 -15.04
C MET A 745 -11.42 25.48 -15.80
N LEU A 746 -11.27 26.64 -15.15
CA LEU A 746 -11.49 27.95 -15.77
C LEU A 746 -10.54 28.20 -16.94
N ALA A 747 -9.24 27.91 -16.75
CA ALA A 747 -8.24 28.06 -17.80
C ALA A 747 -8.45 27.08 -18.98
N ALA A 748 -9.04 25.91 -18.72
CA ALA A 748 -9.45 24.95 -19.75
C ALA A 748 -10.78 25.33 -20.43
N GLY A 749 -11.45 26.41 -19.99
CA GLY A 749 -12.64 26.99 -20.61
C GLY A 749 -13.98 26.57 -19.99
N ALA A 750 -13.99 26.02 -18.76
CA ALA A 750 -15.21 25.81 -17.98
C ALA A 750 -15.70 27.09 -17.31
N SER A 751 -16.97 27.12 -16.89
CA SER A 751 -17.48 28.22 -16.06
C SER A 751 -17.14 28.03 -14.58
N LYS A 752 -17.24 29.10 -13.77
CA LYS A 752 -17.07 29.01 -12.30
C LYS A 752 -18.11 28.09 -11.67
N GLY A 753 -19.36 28.16 -12.15
CA GLY A 753 -20.46 27.33 -11.68
C GLY A 753 -20.20 25.86 -11.96
N GLU A 754 -19.84 25.52 -13.20
CA GLU A 754 -19.53 24.14 -13.61
C GLU A 754 -18.42 23.53 -12.76
N ALA A 755 -17.31 24.27 -12.55
CA ALA A 755 -16.20 23.79 -11.74
C ALA A 755 -16.57 23.57 -10.27
N LEU A 756 -17.38 24.47 -9.68
CA LEU A 756 -17.81 24.35 -8.29
C LEU A 756 -18.83 23.20 -8.12
N ASP A 757 -19.79 23.07 -9.04
CA ASP A 757 -20.83 22.04 -9.00
C ASP A 757 -20.20 20.64 -8.98
N HIS A 758 -19.24 20.40 -9.86
CA HIS A 758 -18.49 19.15 -9.89
C HIS A 758 -17.74 18.84 -8.59
N LEU A 759 -17.13 19.86 -8.00
CA LEU A 759 -16.38 19.68 -6.77
C LEU A 759 -17.31 19.38 -5.57
N LEU A 760 -18.45 20.07 -5.50
CA LEU A 760 -19.48 19.82 -4.47
C LEU A 760 -20.10 18.43 -4.63
N MET A 761 -20.48 18.05 -5.85
CA MET A 761 -21.02 16.73 -6.16
C MET A 761 -20.05 15.61 -5.74
N SER A 762 -18.77 15.73 -6.09
CA SER A 762 -17.79 14.65 -5.90
C SER A 762 -17.26 14.53 -4.47
N ARG A 763 -17.17 15.65 -3.74
CA ARG A 763 -16.50 15.70 -2.44
C ARG A 763 -17.47 15.81 -1.27
N VAL A 764 -18.54 16.58 -1.43
CA VAL A 764 -19.46 16.94 -0.35
C VAL A 764 -20.73 16.11 -0.43
N MET A 765 -21.40 16.10 -1.58
CA MET A 765 -22.71 15.46 -1.78
C MET A 765 -22.60 14.01 -2.25
N ARG A 766 -21.53 13.30 -1.87
CA ARG A 766 -21.32 11.93 -2.35
C ARG A 766 -22.34 10.94 -1.79
N GLN A 767 -22.54 9.86 -2.55
CA GLN A 767 -23.38 8.73 -2.14
C GLN A 767 -22.92 8.18 -0.77
N GLY A 768 -23.83 8.09 0.20
CA GLY A 768 -23.56 7.59 1.55
C GLY A 768 -23.35 8.66 2.64
N LYS A 769 -22.90 9.87 2.31
CA LYS A 769 -22.63 10.93 3.32
C LYS A 769 -23.84 11.80 3.63
N VAL A 770 -24.34 12.50 2.62
CA VAL A 770 -25.59 13.28 2.68
C VAL A 770 -26.79 12.35 2.43
N THR A 771 -26.56 11.26 1.69
CA THR A 771 -27.58 10.57 0.88
C THR A 771 -27.82 9.11 1.29
N GLY A 772 -27.11 8.62 2.33
CA GLY A 772 -27.24 7.26 2.86
C GLY A 772 -27.47 7.17 4.37
N ARG A 773 -27.56 8.31 5.07
CA ARG A 773 -27.92 8.30 6.50
C ARG A 773 -29.41 8.05 6.66
N PHE A 774 -29.74 7.01 7.43
CA PHE A 774 -31.12 6.67 7.81
C PHE A 774 -31.80 7.79 8.61
N ASP A 775 -31.02 8.64 9.28
CA ASP A 775 -31.52 9.66 10.21
C ASP A 775 -31.97 10.97 9.53
N VAL A 776 -31.76 11.12 8.22
CA VAL A 776 -32.05 12.38 7.50
C VAL A 776 -33.42 12.31 6.81
N THR A 777 -34.23 13.36 6.91
CA THR A 777 -35.55 13.44 6.24
C THR A 777 -35.45 13.97 4.81
N ALA A 778 -36.44 13.65 3.95
CA ALA A 778 -36.50 14.21 2.59
C ALA A 778 -36.61 15.75 2.61
N ASP A 779 -37.25 16.33 3.63
CA ASP A 779 -37.37 17.77 3.80
C ASP A 779 -36.02 18.45 4.11
N ALA A 780 -35.13 17.80 4.87
CA ALA A 780 -33.78 18.31 5.07
C ALA A 780 -32.98 18.39 3.76
N ILE A 781 -33.17 17.41 2.86
CA ILE A 781 -32.54 17.41 1.52
C ILE A 781 -33.12 18.54 0.66
N ARG A 782 -34.44 18.76 0.68
CA ARG A 782 -35.08 19.89 -0.04
C ARG A 782 -34.60 21.25 0.47
N ASN A 783 -34.52 21.42 1.80
CA ASN A 783 -33.98 22.63 2.40
C ASN A 783 -32.52 22.89 2.00
N LEU A 784 -31.73 21.83 1.80
CA LEU A 784 -30.36 21.93 1.30
C LEU A 784 -30.32 22.33 -0.18
N MET A 785 -31.20 21.77 -1.01
CA MET A 785 -31.35 22.16 -2.42
C MET A 785 -31.71 23.65 -2.56
N ASP A 786 -32.66 24.15 -1.76
CA ASP A 786 -33.04 25.56 -1.74
C ASP A 786 -31.87 26.46 -1.29
N ALA A 787 -31.12 26.05 -0.27
CA ALA A 787 -29.92 26.78 0.17
C ALA A 787 -28.84 26.82 -0.91
N LEU A 788 -28.64 25.72 -1.66
CA LEU A 788 -27.71 25.70 -2.79
C LEU A 788 -28.17 26.63 -3.92
N GLY A 789 -29.47 26.63 -4.26
CA GLY A 789 -30.03 27.50 -5.28
C GLY A 789 -29.87 28.98 -4.92
N THR A 790 -30.20 29.35 -3.68
CA THR A 790 -30.02 30.73 -3.19
C THR A 790 -28.56 31.18 -3.19
N PHE A 791 -27.62 30.30 -2.84
CA PHE A 791 -26.19 30.59 -2.97
C PHE A 791 -25.77 30.83 -4.43
N TRP A 792 -26.29 30.03 -5.36
CA TRP A 792 -25.98 30.14 -6.79
C TRP A 792 -26.42 31.49 -7.36
N ASP A 793 -27.64 31.92 -7.01
CA ASP A 793 -28.21 33.21 -7.40
C ASP A 793 -27.44 34.39 -6.77
N GLN A 794 -27.12 34.31 -5.48
CA GLN A 794 -26.41 35.37 -4.76
C GLN A 794 -24.97 35.55 -5.25
N SER A 795 -24.30 34.45 -5.59
CA SER A 795 -22.89 34.46 -6.03
C SER A 795 -22.74 34.78 -7.53
N GLY A 796 -23.86 34.94 -8.25
CA GLY A 796 -23.87 35.27 -9.68
C GLY A 796 -23.15 34.21 -10.54
N LEU A 797 -23.27 32.93 -10.19
CA LEU A 797 -22.62 31.85 -10.92
C LEU A 797 -23.35 31.57 -12.24
N GLU A 798 -22.58 31.34 -13.31
CA GLU A 798 -23.13 31.00 -14.62
C GLU A 798 -23.65 29.56 -14.63
N GLY A 799 -24.90 29.38 -15.07
CA GLY A 799 -25.57 28.07 -15.14
C GLY A 799 -26.27 27.66 -13.84
N LEU A 800 -26.91 26.49 -13.83
CA LEU A 800 -27.49 25.88 -12.63
C LEU A 800 -26.59 24.72 -12.15
N PRO A 801 -26.60 24.39 -10.85
CA PRO A 801 -25.84 23.25 -10.31
C PRO A 801 -26.52 21.91 -10.64
N GLU A 802 -26.60 21.59 -11.93
CA GLU A 802 -27.35 20.44 -12.44
C GLU A 802 -26.90 19.12 -11.81
N LYS A 803 -25.59 18.90 -11.64
CA LYS A 803 -25.06 17.59 -11.17
C LYS A 803 -25.33 17.39 -9.68
N SER A 804 -25.19 18.44 -8.88
CA SER A 804 -25.54 18.40 -7.46
C SER A 804 -27.04 18.24 -7.24
N LEU A 805 -27.87 18.95 -8.02
CA LEU A 805 -29.33 18.88 -7.91
C LEU A 805 -29.88 17.51 -8.36
N GLU A 806 -29.41 16.96 -9.47
CA GLU A 806 -29.81 15.62 -9.94
C GLU A 806 -29.54 14.52 -8.90
N LEU A 807 -28.43 14.65 -8.18
CA LEU A 807 -28.04 13.68 -7.16
C LEU A 807 -29.00 13.77 -5.97
N MET A 808 -29.24 14.98 -5.45
CA MET A 808 -30.21 15.22 -4.38
C MET A 808 -31.65 14.79 -4.76
N GLU A 809 -32.08 15.02 -6.01
CA GLU A 809 -33.38 14.56 -6.50
C GLU A 809 -33.51 13.03 -6.54
N LYS A 810 -32.47 12.33 -6.99
CA LYS A 810 -32.44 10.86 -6.98
C LYS A 810 -32.59 10.32 -5.55
N ASP A 811 -32.03 11.02 -4.57
CA ASP A 811 -32.10 10.62 -3.16
C ASP A 811 -33.45 10.93 -2.51
N ILE A 812 -34.06 12.07 -2.84
CA ILE A 812 -35.45 12.36 -2.44
C ILE A 812 -36.37 11.24 -2.94
N LYS A 813 -36.23 10.85 -4.22
CA LYS A 813 -37.00 9.74 -4.80
C LYS A 813 -36.72 8.42 -4.07
N ARG A 814 -35.47 8.11 -3.73
CA ARG A 814 -35.12 6.89 -2.98
C ARG A 814 -35.79 6.86 -1.60
N LYS A 815 -35.83 7.99 -0.88
CA LYS A 815 -36.44 8.09 0.46
C LYS A 815 -37.97 8.10 0.44
N GLU A 816 -38.58 8.74 -0.56
CA GLU A 816 -40.04 8.77 -0.71
C GLU A 816 -40.62 7.42 -1.16
N VAL A 817 -39.86 6.66 -1.95
CA VAL A 817 -40.32 5.37 -2.49
C VAL A 817 -40.15 4.22 -1.47
N GLY A 818 -39.32 4.39 -0.44
CA GLY A 818 -39.14 3.43 0.65
C GLY A 818 -38.54 2.10 0.18
N PHE A 819 -37.21 2.00 0.23
CA PHE A 819 -36.48 0.73 0.13
C PHE A 819 -35.66 0.49 1.39
#